data_AF-A0A956PVF3-F1
#
_entry.id   AF-A0A956PVF3-F1
#
_cell.length_a   1.000
_cell.length_b   1.000
_cell.length_c   1.000
_cell.angle_alpha   90.00
_cell.angle_beta   90.00
_cell.angle_gamma   90.00
#
_symmetry.space_group_name_H-M   'P 1'
#
loop_
_entity.id
_entity.type
_entity.pdbx_description
1 polymer ?
#
loop_
_entity_poly.entity_id
_entity_poly.type
_entity_poly.pdbx_seq_one_letter_code
_entity_poly.pdbx_strand_id
1 'polypeptide(L)'
;MAPHSEFRQWVTPWVCLFATLSGASPTDSLAPADAQALRTIADLQLNSLGELLDLSWPDTAPCYQVFSSAEPYGGYTELPDPWLYGNEDGRMHMLVQTADSTRFYRVAVNEPPVALVAEAQIDVYINDPVIVSGELCQDPEGLPLRYDWRLNGLPYSSAQDLVLAASPVEQFLEFELTVNDGCQDSAPVTVQVEWHPLPFSNGFCLSPNGNDSNPGTPELPKRNLDAAFTAIQADPQRNIVYMEEGTYSSPANGLISNVILAGGFHDGFDDTDWQSHETIIQDSFQGLHYCGLLGDGVSNVSLNRLTIRAFQPNSGDPRNRIAMILLQSDVDFNHCKIVAPDAGNGSPAGAPGQDGNNGSRGADGQSGCENGFIPPSCDHCPLPEGGNGGGATGGDGGVPGWGPAAGGPGDNGAGGAPGGSGGSPGANGAHGTPGSQGGDGANGTPAGIGLFSASRFSFHPSAGGTGANGTDGRGGGGGGGGGGGSDGCWSYGSGGGGGGGGGQPGTGGLGGKSGGASIALYLVDSTVQIANSTLLAGSGGAPSLGGSGGAGGAGGLPGDGGAWDHGAGQDDAGIGGNGSRGGAGGDGGAGGNGAGGHSICAVSINSTILSDNLTYLFQPPVPGGPGAATGLSRGILIP
;
A
#
# COMPACT_ATOMS: atom_id res chain seq x y z
N MET A 1 47.12 -86.31 9.98
CA MET A 1 47.67 -86.23 8.62
C MET A 1 46.62 -86.80 7.68
N ALA A 2 46.07 -85.99 6.78
CA ALA A 2 45.25 -86.43 5.63
C ALA A 2 46.15 -87.19 4.61
N PRO A 3 45.65 -87.92 3.57
CA PRO A 3 44.46 -87.64 2.71
C PRO A 3 43.45 -88.81 2.52
N HIS A 4 42.11 -88.59 2.51
CA HIS A 4 41.16 -88.32 1.39
C HIS A 4 41.17 -89.37 0.24
N SER A 5 40.23 -90.33 0.05
CA SER A 5 38.74 -90.47 0.09
C SER A 5 38.01 -89.98 -1.19
N GLU A 6 37.60 -90.89 -2.10
CA GLU A 6 36.23 -91.42 -2.32
C GLU A 6 35.28 -90.50 -3.13
N PHE A 7 34.82 -90.97 -4.31
CA PHE A 7 33.56 -90.55 -4.97
C PHE A 7 33.21 -91.52 -6.12
N ARG A 8 32.24 -92.42 -5.91
CA ARG A 8 31.39 -93.04 -6.95
C ARG A 8 30.09 -93.56 -6.29
N GLN A 9 29.16 -92.65 -6.02
CA GLN A 9 27.76 -93.00 -5.83
C GLN A 9 27.06 -93.01 -7.20
N TRP A 10 26.19 -93.99 -7.36
CA TRP A 10 25.54 -94.38 -8.60
C TRP A 10 24.54 -93.31 -9.03
N VAL A 11 24.79 -92.72 -10.20
CA VAL A 11 23.88 -91.80 -10.89
C VAL A 11 22.73 -92.60 -11.51
N THR A 12 21.53 -92.06 -11.34
CA THR A 12 20.24 -92.42 -11.93
C THR A 12 20.29 -92.54 -13.46
N PRO A 13 19.37 -93.31 -14.08
CA PRO A 13 19.42 -93.55 -15.51
C PRO A 13 19.05 -92.29 -16.29
N TRP A 14 19.90 -91.95 -17.26
CA TRP A 14 19.63 -90.96 -18.29
C TRP A 14 18.43 -91.44 -19.12
N VAL A 15 17.35 -90.65 -19.17
CA VAL A 15 16.19 -90.96 -20.02
C VAL A 15 16.44 -90.34 -21.39
N CYS A 16 16.83 -91.16 -22.37
CA CYS A 16 16.72 -90.83 -23.80
C CYS A 16 15.35 -91.32 -24.28
N LEU A 17 14.48 -90.43 -24.78
CA LEU A 17 13.19 -90.80 -25.35
C LEU A 17 13.20 -90.61 -26.87
N PHE A 18 12.96 -91.71 -27.61
CA PHE A 18 12.79 -91.72 -29.07
C PHE A 18 11.40 -91.17 -29.44
N ALA A 19 11.32 -90.08 -30.20
CA ALA A 19 10.12 -89.73 -30.95
C ALA A 19 10.11 -90.55 -32.26
N THR A 20 9.32 -91.62 -32.33
CA THR A 20 9.08 -92.35 -33.59
C THR A 20 7.71 -91.98 -34.15
N LEU A 21 7.70 -91.48 -35.39
CA LEU A 21 6.50 -91.32 -36.23
C LEU A 21 5.95 -92.69 -36.67
N SER A 22 5.50 -93.52 -35.73
CA SER A 22 4.61 -94.65 -35.99
C SER A 22 4.08 -95.21 -34.68
N GLY A 23 2.76 -95.27 -34.53
CA GLY A 23 2.07 -95.60 -33.29
C GLY A 23 2.58 -96.85 -32.56
N ALA A 24 3.11 -96.62 -31.35
CA ALA A 24 3.18 -97.60 -30.27
C ALA A 24 3.13 -96.85 -28.92
N SER A 25 2.36 -97.34 -27.96
CA SER A 25 2.16 -96.69 -26.65
C SER A 25 3.36 -96.92 -25.71
N PRO A 26 3.81 -95.92 -24.93
CA PRO A 26 4.76 -96.13 -23.85
C PRO A 26 4.05 -96.48 -22.54
N THR A 27 4.67 -97.39 -21.78
CA THR A 27 4.29 -97.88 -20.45
C THR A 27 4.61 -96.89 -19.33
N ASP A 28 3.82 -96.98 -18.27
CA ASP A 28 3.78 -96.19 -17.03
C ASP A 28 5.12 -96.02 -16.30
N SER A 29 5.58 -94.77 -16.14
CA SER A 29 6.40 -94.33 -14.97
C SER A 29 6.69 -92.82 -14.90
N LEU A 30 5.84 -91.94 -15.45
CA LEU A 30 5.98 -90.48 -15.31
C LEU A 30 4.80 -89.90 -14.52
N ALA A 31 5.06 -88.88 -13.69
CA ALA A 31 3.98 -88.09 -13.10
C ALA A 31 3.14 -87.48 -14.23
N PRO A 32 1.80 -87.41 -14.10
CA PRO A 32 0.90 -87.11 -15.23
C PRO A 32 1.18 -85.77 -15.94
N ALA A 33 1.71 -84.77 -15.23
CA ALA A 33 2.03 -83.45 -15.78
C ALA A 33 3.22 -83.49 -16.76
N ASP A 34 4.26 -84.28 -16.47
CA ASP A 34 5.47 -84.35 -17.29
C ASP A 34 5.26 -85.16 -18.58
N ALA A 35 4.40 -86.20 -18.53
CA ALA A 35 4.06 -87.00 -19.70
C ALA A 35 3.18 -86.25 -20.74
N GLN A 36 2.46 -85.21 -20.31
CA GLN A 36 1.56 -84.42 -21.16
C GLN A 36 2.30 -83.29 -21.89
N ALA A 37 3.30 -82.67 -21.25
CA ALA A 37 4.21 -81.72 -21.91
C ALA A 37 5.01 -82.39 -23.05
N LEU A 38 5.45 -83.64 -22.86
CA LEU A 38 6.28 -84.38 -23.82
C LEU A 38 5.54 -84.90 -25.06
N ARG A 39 4.20 -85.09 -25.02
CA ARG A 39 3.41 -85.48 -26.21
C ARG A 39 3.15 -84.32 -27.17
N THR A 40 3.38 -83.07 -26.76
CA THR A 40 2.97 -81.87 -27.51
C THR A 40 4.14 -81.23 -28.29
N ILE A 41 5.38 -81.68 -28.08
CA ILE A 41 6.58 -81.20 -28.80
C ILE A 41 6.70 -81.80 -30.23
N ALA A 42 5.75 -82.62 -30.66
CA ALA A 42 5.81 -83.36 -31.92
C ALA A 42 5.53 -82.53 -33.20
N ASP A 43 5.12 -81.26 -33.10
CA ASP A 43 4.81 -80.40 -34.26
C ASP A 43 5.59 -79.06 -34.26
N LEU A 44 6.90 -79.09 -33.95
CA LEU A 44 7.77 -77.92 -34.16
C LEU A 44 7.99 -77.70 -35.67
N GLN A 45 7.33 -76.70 -36.27
CA GLN A 45 7.68 -76.25 -37.62
C GLN A 45 8.88 -75.30 -37.56
N LEU A 46 9.90 -75.54 -38.38
CA LEU A 46 11.02 -74.62 -38.59
C LEU A 46 10.80 -73.87 -39.90
N ASN A 47 11.03 -72.55 -39.92
CA ASN A 47 11.05 -71.81 -41.18
C ASN A 47 12.28 -72.21 -42.02
N SER A 48 12.33 -71.75 -43.27
CA SER A 48 13.44 -72.03 -44.20
C SER A 48 14.81 -71.49 -43.75
N LEU A 49 14.87 -70.76 -42.63
CA LEU A 49 16.09 -70.22 -42.01
C LEU A 49 16.45 -70.95 -40.69
N GLY A 50 15.70 -71.98 -40.30
CA GLY A 50 15.94 -72.76 -39.09
C GLY A 50 15.43 -72.11 -37.79
N GLU A 51 14.48 -71.18 -37.88
CA GLU A 51 13.82 -70.56 -36.73
C GLU A 51 12.47 -71.21 -36.43
N LEU A 52 12.08 -71.26 -35.16
CA LEU A 52 10.84 -71.87 -34.70
C LEU A 52 9.61 -71.05 -35.12
N LEU A 53 8.70 -71.70 -35.86
CA LEU A 53 7.34 -71.24 -36.14
C LEU A 53 6.43 -71.78 -35.02
N ASP A 54 6.12 -70.90 -34.07
CA ASP A 54 4.95 -70.87 -33.20
C ASP A 54 4.56 -72.19 -32.47
N LEU A 55 4.72 -72.19 -31.14
CA LEU A 55 4.31 -73.29 -30.26
C LEU A 55 2.95 -72.97 -29.63
N SER A 56 1.86 -73.47 -30.21
CA SER A 56 0.53 -73.41 -29.56
C SER A 56 0.37 -74.61 -28.62
N TRP A 57 0.36 -74.36 -27.31
CA TRP A 57 0.09 -75.37 -26.28
C TRP A 57 -1.41 -75.47 -25.98
N PRO A 58 -1.96 -76.65 -25.60
CA PRO A 58 -3.32 -76.77 -25.08
C PRO A 58 -3.42 -76.12 -23.68
N ASP A 59 -4.57 -75.48 -23.40
CA ASP A 59 -4.90 -74.61 -22.24
C ASP A 59 -4.65 -75.15 -20.81
N THR A 60 -4.07 -76.34 -20.65
CA THR A 60 -3.83 -76.99 -19.34
C THR A 60 -2.37 -77.40 -19.10
N ALA A 61 -1.42 -77.02 -19.96
CA ALA A 61 0.01 -77.30 -19.79
C ALA A 61 0.76 -76.12 -19.13
N PRO A 62 1.81 -76.36 -18.32
CA PRO A 62 2.68 -75.28 -17.85
C PRO A 62 3.29 -74.55 -19.05
N CYS A 63 3.23 -73.21 -19.05
CA CYS A 63 3.82 -72.40 -20.11
C CYS A 63 5.34 -72.61 -20.10
N TYR A 64 5.90 -73.07 -21.21
CA TYR A 64 7.35 -73.23 -21.39
C TYR A 64 7.86 -72.19 -22.38
N GLN A 65 8.92 -71.49 -22.01
CA GLN A 65 9.59 -70.53 -22.88
C GLN A 65 10.82 -71.14 -23.55
N VAL A 66 11.08 -70.76 -24.80
CA VAL A 66 12.20 -71.26 -25.61
C VAL A 66 13.16 -70.11 -25.98
N PHE A 67 14.37 -70.13 -25.42
CA PHE A 67 15.42 -69.13 -25.71
C PHE A 67 16.47 -69.69 -26.66
N SER A 68 16.74 -69.03 -27.79
CA SER A 68 17.85 -69.42 -28.67
C SER A 68 19.14 -68.69 -28.29
N SER A 69 20.23 -69.40 -28.03
CA SER A 69 21.58 -68.80 -28.00
C SER A 69 22.43 -69.37 -29.14
N ALA A 70 23.07 -68.46 -29.89
CA ALA A 70 24.02 -68.80 -30.93
C ALA A 70 25.44 -68.77 -30.33
N GLU A 71 25.84 -69.83 -29.64
CA GLU A 71 27.26 -70.02 -29.30
C GLU A 71 27.89 -71.05 -30.26
N PRO A 72 29.04 -70.74 -30.90
CA PRO A 72 29.72 -71.69 -31.77
C PRO A 72 30.50 -72.70 -30.92
N TYR A 73 29.92 -73.88 -30.69
CA TYR A 73 30.65 -75.00 -30.09
C TYR A 73 31.06 -76.01 -31.16
N GLY A 74 32.37 -76.13 -31.37
CA GLY A 74 32.96 -76.97 -32.41
C GLY A 74 33.04 -78.43 -32.02
N GLY A 75 32.47 -79.29 -32.86
CA GLY A 75 32.97 -80.64 -33.08
C GLY A 75 32.02 -81.78 -32.71
N TYR A 76 30.95 -82.00 -33.48
CA TYR A 76 30.42 -83.34 -33.78
C TYR A 76 29.74 -83.30 -35.16
N THR A 77 30.20 -84.16 -36.07
CA THR A 77 29.61 -84.37 -37.40
C THR A 77 28.61 -85.53 -37.34
N GLU A 78 27.40 -85.23 -37.81
CA GLU A 78 26.30 -86.15 -38.16
C GLU A 78 25.58 -86.86 -36.99
N LEU A 79 24.46 -86.25 -36.54
CA LEU A 79 23.35 -86.96 -35.91
C LEU A 79 22.05 -86.58 -36.63
N PRO A 80 21.26 -87.53 -37.15
CA PRO A 80 19.89 -87.26 -37.54
C PRO A 80 19.00 -87.26 -36.29
N ASP A 81 18.12 -86.27 -36.20
CA ASP A 81 17.07 -86.01 -35.20
C ASP A 81 17.47 -85.17 -33.95
N PRO A 82 16.61 -84.22 -33.52
CA PRO A 82 16.88 -83.34 -32.38
C PRO A 82 16.88 -84.12 -31.07
N TRP A 83 17.87 -83.87 -30.22
CA TRP A 83 17.96 -84.45 -28.88
C TRP A 83 17.53 -83.43 -27.83
N LEU A 84 16.66 -83.85 -26.90
CA LEU A 84 16.35 -83.16 -25.65
C LEU A 84 17.20 -83.78 -24.54
N TYR A 85 17.97 -82.97 -23.82
CA TYR A 85 18.67 -83.40 -22.61
C TYR A 85 18.31 -82.48 -21.44
N GLY A 86 18.06 -83.07 -20.27
CA GLY A 86 17.84 -82.35 -19.02
C GLY A 86 19.11 -82.26 -18.20
N ASN A 87 19.41 -81.09 -17.64
CA ASN A 87 20.51 -80.91 -16.68
C ASN A 87 20.01 -81.11 -15.23
N GLU A 88 20.95 -81.33 -14.30
CA GLU A 88 20.68 -81.56 -12.86
C GLU A 88 19.91 -80.41 -12.17
N ASP A 89 19.82 -79.23 -12.83
CA ASP A 89 19.15 -78.02 -12.33
C ASP A 89 17.65 -77.92 -12.75
N GLY A 90 17.08 -78.96 -13.37
CA GLY A 90 15.67 -78.97 -13.81
C GLY A 90 15.36 -78.18 -15.08
N ARG A 91 16.39 -77.79 -15.85
CA ARG A 91 16.27 -77.05 -17.14
C ARG A 91 16.37 -78.01 -18.32
N MET A 92 15.50 -77.85 -19.32
CA MET A 92 15.55 -78.65 -20.56
C MET A 92 16.29 -77.89 -21.66
N HIS A 93 17.23 -78.54 -22.35
CA HIS A 93 17.93 -77.96 -23.50
C HIS A 93 17.56 -78.77 -24.75
N MET A 94 17.14 -78.08 -25.81
CA MET A 94 16.83 -78.66 -27.12
C MET A 94 17.92 -78.28 -28.12
N LEU A 95 18.53 -79.28 -28.74
CA LEU A 95 19.52 -79.09 -29.79
C LEU A 95 18.85 -79.20 -31.16
N VAL A 96 18.97 -78.17 -32.01
CA VAL A 96 18.52 -78.26 -33.41
C VAL A 96 19.73 -78.05 -34.32
N GLN A 97 20.02 -79.06 -35.13
CA GLN A 97 21.13 -79.05 -36.08
C GLN A 97 20.58 -78.96 -37.51
N THR A 98 21.02 -77.96 -38.25
CA THR A 98 20.82 -77.84 -39.71
C THR A 98 22.12 -78.16 -40.43
N ALA A 99 22.12 -78.34 -41.75
CA ALA A 99 23.33 -78.62 -42.53
C ALA A 99 24.46 -77.60 -42.30
N ASP A 100 24.11 -76.36 -41.92
CA ASP A 100 25.05 -75.23 -41.83
C ASP A 100 25.17 -74.62 -40.41
N SER A 101 24.38 -75.04 -39.40
CA SER A 101 24.49 -74.52 -38.03
C SER A 101 23.88 -75.41 -36.94
N THR A 102 24.46 -75.35 -35.73
CA THR A 102 23.87 -75.90 -34.51
C THR A 102 23.32 -74.74 -33.66
N ARG A 103 22.04 -74.79 -33.28
CA ARG A 103 21.43 -73.83 -32.35
C ARG A 103 21.04 -74.55 -31.06
N PHE A 104 21.35 -73.92 -29.93
CA PHE A 104 20.91 -74.35 -28.61
C PHE A 104 19.65 -73.57 -28.24
N TYR A 105 18.60 -74.31 -27.90
CA TYR A 105 17.38 -73.76 -27.36
C TYR A 105 17.29 -74.14 -25.89
N ARG A 106 17.24 -73.15 -24.98
CA ARG A 106 16.96 -73.38 -23.57
C ARG A 106 15.45 -73.35 -23.38
N VAL A 107 14.89 -74.40 -22.80
CA VAL A 107 13.48 -74.51 -22.43
C VAL A 107 13.39 -74.45 -20.91
N ALA A 108 12.79 -73.38 -20.40
CA ALA A 108 12.58 -73.18 -18.98
C ALA A 108 11.08 -73.15 -18.67
N VAL A 109 10.73 -73.54 -17.45
CA VAL A 109 9.39 -73.28 -16.90
C VAL A 109 9.28 -71.77 -16.71
N ASN A 110 8.20 -71.17 -17.20
CA ASN A 110 7.89 -69.76 -17.02
C ASN A 110 7.67 -69.45 -15.52
N GLU A 111 8.46 -68.54 -14.96
CA GLU A 111 8.14 -67.94 -13.66
C GLU A 111 7.08 -66.84 -13.87
N PRO A 112 6.10 -66.67 -12.95
CA PRO A 112 5.12 -65.60 -13.10
C PRO A 112 5.79 -64.23 -12.95
N PRO A 113 5.34 -63.20 -13.69
CA PRO A 113 5.89 -61.86 -13.56
C PRO A 113 5.54 -61.26 -12.19
N VAL A 114 6.25 -60.20 -11.80
CA VAL A 114 6.06 -59.50 -10.53
C VAL A 114 5.53 -58.10 -10.79
N ALA A 115 4.28 -57.83 -10.37
CA ALA A 115 3.74 -56.48 -10.33
C ALA A 115 4.33 -55.72 -9.13
N LEU A 116 4.82 -54.51 -9.39
CA LEU A 116 5.40 -53.63 -8.38
C LEU A 116 5.09 -52.17 -8.71
N VAL A 117 4.71 -51.42 -7.66
CA VAL A 117 4.53 -49.97 -7.68
C VAL A 117 5.49 -49.34 -6.66
N ALA A 118 5.87 -48.07 -6.88
CA ALA A 118 6.80 -47.38 -6.00
C ALA A 118 6.24 -47.15 -4.59
N GLU A 119 4.96 -46.82 -4.51
CA GLU A 119 4.25 -46.50 -3.27
C GLU A 119 2.87 -47.18 -3.27
N ALA A 120 2.51 -47.81 -2.16
CA ALA A 120 1.21 -48.47 -1.99
C ALA A 120 0.09 -47.48 -1.60
N GLN A 121 0.46 -46.28 -1.14
CA GLN A 121 -0.44 -45.18 -0.82
C GLN A 121 0.16 -43.88 -1.37
N ILE A 122 -0.64 -43.12 -2.10
CA ILE A 122 -0.24 -41.87 -2.77
C ILE A 122 -1.22 -40.77 -2.36
N ASP A 123 -0.71 -39.75 -1.68
CA ASP A 123 -1.47 -38.55 -1.30
C ASP A 123 -1.28 -37.45 -2.35
N VAL A 124 -2.38 -36.87 -2.83
CA VAL A 124 -2.44 -35.86 -3.89
C VAL A 124 -3.28 -34.68 -3.41
N TYR A 125 -3.05 -33.47 -3.93
CA TYR A 125 -3.93 -32.33 -3.63
C TYR A 125 -5.05 -32.20 -4.66
N ILE A 126 -6.21 -31.70 -4.23
CA ILE A 126 -7.30 -31.37 -5.15
C ILE A 126 -6.77 -30.52 -6.31
N ASN A 127 -7.26 -30.82 -7.51
CA ASN A 127 -6.85 -30.25 -8.80
C ASN A 127 -5.47 -30.67 -9.34
N ASP A 128 -4.71 -31.52 -8.65
CA ASP A 128 -3.47 -32.10 -9.19
C ASP A 128 -3.72 -33.47 -9.86
N PRO A 129 -3.18 -33.71 -11.06
CA PRO A 129 -3.18 -35.03 -11.68
C PRO A 129 -2.13 -35.94 -11.02
N VAL A 130 -2.30 -37.25 -11.16
CA VAL A 130 -1.37 -38.25 -10.61
C VAL A 130 -1.04 -39.32 -11.65
N ILE A 131 0.22 -39.77 -11.62
CA ILE A 131 0.72 -40.86 -12.46
C ILE A 131 1.23 -41.94 -11.51
N VAL A 132 0.63 -43.13 -11.57
CA VAL A 132 1.13 -44.31 -10.87
C VAL A 132 1.89 -45.17 -11.87
N SER A 133 3.21 -45.29 -11.69
CA SER A 133 4.04 -45.97 -12.68
C SER A 133 4.16 -47.47 -12.44
N GLY A 134 4.03 -48.23 -13.54
CA GLY A 134 4.29 -49.67 -13.59
C GLY A 134 5.71 -50.03 -14.05
N GLU A 135 6.63 -49.07 -14.13
CA GLU A 135 8.02 -49.27 -14.59
C GLU A 135 8.84 -50.24 -13.72
N LEU A 136 8.45 -50.42 -12.46
CA LEU A 136 9.11 -51.35 -11.55
C LEU A 136 8.64 -52.81 -11.71
N CYS A 137 7.61 -53.05 -12.52
CA CYS A 137 7.16 -54.40 -12.82
C CYS A 137 8.22 -55.12 -13.66
N GLN A 138 8.45 -56.38 -13.35
CA GLN A 138 9.50 -57.16 -14.00
C GLN A 138 9.07 -58.61 -14.22
N ASP A 139 9.54 -59.15 -15.33
CA ASP A 139 9.47 -60.57 -15.63
C ASP A 139 10.86 -61.20 -15.36
N PRO A 140 10.96 -62.30 -14.60
CA PRO A 140 12.26 -62.95 -14.33
C PRO A 140 13.02 -63.36 -15.59
N GLU A 141 12.30 -63.64 -16.68
CA GLU A 141 12.82 -64.00 -17.99
C GLU A 141 13.02 -62.78 -18.92
N GLY A 142 12.57 -61.60 -18.52
CA GLY A 142 12.67 -60.36 -19.28
C GLY A 142 11.69 -60.26 -20.45
N LEU A 143 10.58 -60.99 -20.40
CA LEU A 143 9.52 -60.87 -21.40
C LEU A 143 8.79 -59.52 -21.34
N PRO A 144 8.26 -59.05 -22.48
CA PRO A 144 7.38 -57.88 -22.50
C PRO A 144 6.12 -58.10 -21.65
N LEU A 145 5.81 -57.14 -20.79
CA LEU A 145 4.64 -57.19 -19.92
C LEU A 145 3.43 -56.47 -20.52
N ARG A 146 2.24 -57.05 -20.29
CA ARG A 146 0.94 -56.41 -20.42
C ARG A 146 0.43 -56.04 -19.04
N TYR A 147 -0.20 -54.88 -18.94
CA TYR A 147 -0.68 -54.32 -17.68
C TYR A 147 -2.21 -54.39 -17.64
N ASP A 148 -2.78 -54.74 -16.49
CA ASP A 148 -4.23 -54.71 -16.21
C ASP A 148 -4.46 -53.97 -14.90
N TRP A 149 -4.84 -52.71 -15.00
CA TRP A 149 -5.26 -51.87 -13.88
C TRP A 149 -6.76 -52.01 -13.69
N ARG A 150 -7.18 -52.30 -12.45
CA ARG A 150 -8.58 -52.42 -12.06
C ARG A 150 -8.93 -51.45 -10.96
N LEU A 151 -10.10 -50.82 -11.06
CA LEU A 151 -10.69 -49.99 -10.03
C LEU A 151 -11.84 -50.77 -9.39
N ASN A 152 -11.74 -51.08 -8.09
CA ASN A 152 -12.74 -51.90 -7.38
C ASN A 152 -13.09 -53.21 -8.11
N GLY A 153 -12.08 -53.88 -8.69
CA GLY A 153 -12.21 -55.13 -9.42
C GLY A 153 -12.72 -55.03 -10.86
N LEU A 154 -13.02 -53.82 -11.37
CA LEU A 154 -13.42 -53.60 -12.76
C LEU A 154 -12.25 -53.10 -13.61
N PRO A 155 -12.10 -53.56 -14.88
CA PRO A 155 -11.05 -53.06 -15.77
C PRO A 155 -11.08 -51.54 -15.92
N TYR A 156 -9.93 -50.90 -15.76
CA TYR A 156 -9.76 -49.45 -15.81
C TYR A 156 -8.77 -49.01 -16.90
N SER A 157 -7.56 -49.58 -16.93
CA SER A 157 -6.52 -49.24 -17.91
C SER A 157 -5.64 -50.44 -18.24
N SER A 158 -5.05 -50.45 -19.43
CA SER A 158 -4.02 -51.43 -19.85
C SER A 158 -2.67 -50.79 -20.18
N ALA A 159 -2.52 -49.51 -19.88
CA ALA A 159 -1.25 -48.80 -20.02
C ALA A 159 -0.28 -49.22 -18.91
N GLN A 160 1.03 -49.11 -19.19
CA GLN A 160 2.08 -49.33 -18.20
C GLN A 160 1.92 -48.39 -17.00
N ASP A 161 1.71 -47.10 -17.27
CA ASP A 161 1.44 -46.10 -16.24
C ASP A 161 -0.05 -45.77 -16.18
N LEU A 162 -0.59 -45.73 -14.96
CA LEU A 162 -1.95 -45.29 -14.69
C LEU A 162 -1.96 -43.77 -14.53
N VAL A 163 -2.59 -43.08 -15.46
CA VAL A 163 -2.76 -41.61 -15.41
C VAL A 163 -4.17 -41.30 -14.94
N LEU A 164 -4.28 -40.63 -13.79
CA LEU A 164 -5.56 -40.17 -13.25
C LEU A 164 -5.66 -38.65 -13.42
N ALA A 165 -6.84 -38.20 -13.86
CA ALA A 165 -7.13 -36.78 -13.97
C ALA A 165 -7.23 -36.14 -12.58
N ALA A 166 -7.00 -34.83 -12.54
CA ALA A 166 -7.23 -34.00 -11.38
C ALA A 166 -8.66 -34.16 -10.83
N SER A 167 -8.81 -34.30 -9.50
CA SER A 167 -10.11 -34.29 -8.82
C SER A 167 -10.38 -32.93 -8.17
N PRO A 168 -11.55 -32.30 -8.39
CA PRO A 168 -11.92 -31.03 -7.74
C PRO A 168 -12.47 -31.21 -6.31
N VAL A 169 -12.57 -32.45 -5.83
CA VAL A 169 -13.10 -32.79 -4.50
C VAL A 169 -12.20 -33.82 -3.83
N GLU A 170 -12.29 -33.91 -2.51
CA GLU A 170 -11.69 -35.03 -1.78
C GLU A 170 -12.22 -36.35 -2.32
N GLN A 171 -11.31 -37.28 -2.59
CA GLN A 171 -11.65 -38.56 -3.16
C GLN A 171 -10.64 -39.61 -2.73
N PHE A 172 -11.12 -40.83 -2.48
CA PHE A 172 -10.31 -42.01 -2.22
C PHE A 172 -10.59 -43.06 -3.29
N LEU A 173 -9.55 -43.55 -3.96
CA LEU A 173 -9.63 -44.60 -4.97
C LEU A 173 -8.62 -45.71 -4.67
N GLU A 174 -9.04 -46.96 -4.84
CA GLU A 174 -8.19 -48.14 -4.69
C GLU A 174 -8.09 -48.87 -6.03
N PHE A 175 -6.87 -48.97 -6.54
CA PHE A 175 -6.55 -49.68 -7.76
C PHE A 175 -5.78 -50.97 -7.47
N GLU A 176 -6.01 -51.98 -8.31
CA GLU A 176 -5.28 -53.23 -8.33
C GLU A 176 -4.55 -53.35 -9.68
N LEU A 177 -3.24 -53.61 -9.64
CA LEU A 177 -2.43 -53.89 -10.82
C LEU A 177 -2.07 -55.37 -10.86
N THR A 178 -2.35 -55.99 -12.00
CA THR A 178 -1.79 -57.30 -12.39
C THR A 178 -1.00 -57.13 -13.68
N VAL A 179 0.15 -57.79 -13.81
CA VAL A 179 0.91 -57.83 -15.07
C VAL A 179 0.94 -59.24 -15.64
N ASN A 180 0.95 -59.35 -16.96
CA ASN A 180 0.93 -60.61 -17.70
C ASN A 180 2.05 -60.65 -18.74
N ASP A 181 2.83 -61.71 -18.77
CA ASP A 181 4.02 -61.89 -19.63
C ASP A 181 3.71 -62.56 -20.99
N GLY A 182 2.44 -62.87 -21.28
CA GLY A 182 2.06 -63.73 -22.41
C GLY A 182 1.45 -65.06 -21.99
N CYS A 183 1.79 -65.53 -20.79
CA CYS A 183 1.58 -66.88 -20.31
C CYS A 183 0.88 -66.90 -18.95
N GLN A 184 1.38 -66.12 -17.98
CA GLN A 184 0.90 -66.11 -16.60
C GLN A 184 0.68 -64.69 -16.10
N ASP A 185 -0.28 -64.55 -15.19
CA ASP A 185 -0.53 -63.32 -14.44
C ASP A 185 0.35 -63.28 -13.20
N SER A 186 0.78 -62.08 -12.81
CA SER A 186 1.40 -61.83 -11.52
C SER A 186 0.41 -62.00 -10.37
N ALA A 187 0.94 -62.04 -9.13
CA ALA A 187 0.10 -61.66 -7.98
C ALA A 187 -0.32 -60.18 -8.13
N PRO A 188 -1.55 -59.80 -7.73
CA PRO A 188 -1.98 -58.42 -7.79
C PRO A 188 -1.25 -57.55 -6.76
N VAL A 189 -1.00 -56.29 -7.09
CA VAL A 189 -0.54 -55.26 -6.16
C VAL A 189 -1.60 -54.15 -6.04
N THR A 190 -1.89 -53.74 -4.81
CA THR A 190 -2.87 -52.68 -4.52
C THR A 190 -2.18 -51.34 -4.34
N VAL A 191 -2.75 -50.29 -4.92
CA VAL A 191 -2.38 -48.89 -4.69
C VAL A 191 -3.60 -48.07 -4.30
N GLN A 192 -3.46 -47.27 -3.25
CA GLN A 192 -4.48 -46.33 -2.80
C GLN A 192 -4.08 -44.91 -3.17
N VAL A 193 -5.01 -44.14 -3.72
CA VAL A 193 -4.81 -42.74 -4.09
C VAL A 193 -5.85 -41.89 -3.39
N GLU A 194 -5.40 -40.89 -2.63
CA GLU A 194 -6.26 -40.00 -1.85
C GLU A 194 -6.00 -38.53 -2.21
N TRP A 195 -7.07 -37.80 -2.56
CA TRP A 195 -7.03 -36.35 -2.82
C TRP A 195 -7.44 -35.57 -1.57
N HIS A 196 -6.57 -34.67 -1.12
CA HIS A 196 -6.73 -33.81 0.06
C HIS A 196 -6.90 -32.33 -0.32
N PRO A 197 -7.47 -31.48 0.54
CA PRO A 197 -7.42 -30.03 0.36
C PRO A 197 -5.96 -29.53 0.33
N LEU A 198 -5.75 -28.33 -0.23
CA LEU A 198 -4.43 -27.68 -0.21
C LEU A 198 -3.90 -27.61 1.23
N PRO A 199 -2.63 -27.94 1.48
CA PRO A 199 -2.15 -28.05 2.84
C PRO A 199 -1.87 -26.65 3.38
N PHE A 200 -2.59 -26.26 4.44
CA PHE A 200 -2.23 -25.10 5.27
C PHE A 200 -0.87 -25.25 5.96
N SER A 201 -0.16 -26.38 5.75
CA SER A 201 1.18 -26.66 6.31
C SER A 201 2.21 -25.61 5.91
N ASN A 202 2.08 -24.98 4.74
CA ASN A 202 2.99 -23.95 4.24
C ASN A 202 2.69 -22.54 4.79
N GLY A 203 1.75 -22.40 5.73
CA GLY A 203 1.37 -21.09 6.23
C GLY A 203 0.65 -21.09 7.56
N PHE A 204 0.12 -19.94 7.93
CA PHE A 204 -0.64 -19.71 9.15
C PHE A 204 -2.03 -19.17 8.84
N CYS A 205 -3.03 -19.76 9.45
CA CYS A 205 -4.44 -19.41 9.34
C CYS A 205 -4.83 -18.31 10.33
N LEU A 206 -5.50 -17.27 9.86
CA LEU A 206 -5.95 -16.12 10.62
C LEU A 206 -7.46 -15.95 10.52
N SER A 207 -8.10 -15.69 11.66
CA SER A 207 -9.54 -15.43 11.77
C SER A 207 -9.78 -14.24 12.72
N PRO A 208 -10.76 -13.36 12.49
CA PRO A 208 -11.09 -12.29 13.44
C PRO A 208 -11.48 -12.82 14.82
N ASN A 209 -11.99 -14.06 14.87
CA ASN A 209 -12.38 -14.77 16.09
C ASN A 209 -11.26 -15.65 16.68
N GLY A 210 -10.07 -15.66 16.06
CA GLY A 210 -8.93 -16.48 16.48
C GLY A 210 -8.26 -16.01 17.78
N ASN A 211 -7.14 -16.66 18.12
CA ASN A 211 -6.32 -16.32 19.29
C ASN A 211 -4.83 -16.39 18.93
N ASP A 212 -4.06 -15.36 19.23
CA ASP A 212 -2.64 -15.27 18.82
C ASP A 212 -1.74 -16.35 19.45
N SER A 213 -2.18 -16.95 20.56
CA SER A 213 -1.52 -18.10 21.20
C SER A 213 -1.73 -19.42 20.44
N ASN A 214 -2.66 -19.46 19.48
CA ASN A 214 -2.95 -20.66 18.69
C ASN A 214 -1.82 -20.97 17.70
N PRO A 215 -1.66 -22.24 17.27
CA PRO A 215 -0.67 -22.64 16.28
C PRO A 215 -0.88 -22.02 14.88
N GLY A 216 -2.07 -21.50 14.57
CA GLY A 216 -2.39 -20.96 13.25
C GLY A 216 -2.77 -22.06 12.25
N THR A 217 -3.52 -23.07 12.69
CA THR A 217 -4.18 -24.05 11.81
C THR A 217 -5.62 -23.60 11.54
N PRO A 218 -6.34 -24.20 10.58
CA PRO A 218 -7.75 -23.87 10.35
C PRO A 218 -8.64 -23.97 11.60
N GLU A 219 -8.42 -24.99 12.43
CA GLU A 219 -9.21 -25.25 13.65
C GLU A 219 -8.82 -24.34 14.81
N LEU A 220 -7.56 -23.90 14.82
CA LEU A 220 -7.01 -23.01 15.83
C LEU A 220 -6.27 -21.86 15.14
N PRO A 221 -7.01 -20.90 14.56
CA PRO A 221 -6.43 -19.79 13.82
C PRO A 221 -5.86 -18.74 14.79
N LYS A 222 -4.83 -18.03 14.33
CA LYS A 222 -4.32 -16.81 14.98
C LYS A 222 -5.30 -15.66 14.74
N ARG A 223 -5.18 -14.57 15.50
CA ARG A 223 -6.07 -13.40 15.34
C ARG A 223 -5.43 -12.27 14.54
N ASN A 224 -4.17 -11.96 14.83
CA ASN A 224 -3.50 -10.75 14.35
C ASN A 224 -2.35 -11.06 13.38
N LEU A 225 -2.12 -10.16 12.42
CA LEU A 225 -1.00 -10.25 11.47
C LEU A 225 0.37 -10.24 12.16
N ASP A 226 0.56 -9.42 13.19
CA ASP A 226 1.83 -9.38 13.96
C ASP A 226 2.19 -10.76 14.54
N ALA A 227 1.20 -11.52 15.01
CA ALA A 227 1.41 -12.86 15.55
C ALA A 227 1.77 -13.88 14.45
N ALA A 228 1.20 -13.73 13.25
CA ALA A 228 1.53 -14.53 12.08
C ALA A 228 2.95 -14.24 11.60
N PHE A 229 3.33 -12.96 11.51
CA PHE A 229 4.67 -12.54 11.09
C PHE A 229 5.75 -13.01 12.06
N THR A 230 5.47 -12.94 13.36
CA THR A 230 6.35 -13.52 14.40
C THR A 230 6.54 -15.03 14.19
N ALA A 231 5.46 -15.75 13.83
CA ALA A 231 5.53 -17.18 13.58
C ALA A 231 6.29 -17.53 12.29
N ILE A 232 6.11 -16.74 11.22
CA ILE A 232 6.88 -16.86 9.97
C ILE A 232 8.37 -16.62 10.21
N GLN A 233 8.73 -15.64 11.04
CA GLN A 233 10.12 -15.40 11.40
C GLN A 233 10.74 -16.58 12.18
N ALA A 234 9.93 -17.31 12.96
CA ALA A 234 10.35 -18.50 13.67
C ALA A 234 10.42 -19.75 12.76
N ASP A 235 9.56 -19.83 11.74
CA ASP A 235 9.54 -20.90 10.74
C ASP A 235 9.38 -20.32 9.32
N PRO A 236 10.48 -19.86 8.69
CA PRO A 236 10.42 -19.19 7.38
C PRO A 236 9.97 -20.09 6.22
N GLN A 237 9.85 -21.41 6.43
CA GLN A 237 9.30 -22.32 5.43
C GLN A 237 7.77 -22.19 5.34
N ARG A 238 7.13 -21.65 6.38
CA ARG A 238 5.68 -21.43 6.44
C ARG A 238 5.32 -19.98 6.18
N ASN A 239 5.63 -19.47 5.00
CA ASN A 239 5.58 -18.04 4.69
C ASN A 239 4.25 -17.52 4.10
N ILE A 240 3.20 -18.34 4.12
CA ILE A 240 1.87 -17.95 3.67
C ILE A 240 0.98 -17.58 4.87
N VAL A 241 0.16 -16.55 4.73
CA VAL A 241 -0.86 -16.18 5.69
C VAL A 241 -2.22 -16.30 5.01
N TYR A 242 -3.01 -17.28 5.45
CA TYR A 242 -4.37 -17.50 4.98
C TYR A 242 -5.33 -16.74 5.90
N MET A 243 -6.18 -15.89 5.33
CA MET A 243 -6.98 -14.94 6.11
C MET A 243 -8.45 -15.13 5.76
N GLU A 244 -9.24 -15.51 6.77
CA GLU A 244 -10.70 -15.49 6.66
C GLU A 244 -11.23 -14.06 6.40
N GLU A 245 -12.49 -13.99 6.00
CA GLU A 245 -13.21 -12.74 5.88
C GLU A 245 -13.26 -11.98 7.20
N GLY A 246 -13.36 -10.66 7.09
CA GLY A 246 -13.42 -9.76 8.22
C GLY A 246 -12.28 -8.75 8.22
N THR A 247 -12.10 -8.08 9.35
CA THR A 247 -11.21 -6.93 9.45
C THR A 247 -10.06 -7.19 10.41
N TYR A 248 -8.85 -6.95 9.93
CA TYR A 248 -7.60 -7.14 10.65
C TYR A 248 -6.89 -5.81 10.81
N SER A 249 -6.35 -5.58 12.01
CA SER A 249 -5.45 -4.45 12.26
C SER A 249 -4.15 -4.63 11.48
N SER A 250 -3.62 -3.54 10.93
CA SER A 250 -2.34 -3.58 10.25
C SER A 250 -1.20 -3.86 11.24
N PRO A 251 -0.14 -4.53 10.79
CA PRO A 251 1.01 -4.83 11.64
C PRO A 251 1.66 -3.54 12.17
N ALA A 252 2.08 -3.54 13.43
CA ALA A 252 2.65 -2.35 14.08
C ALA A 252 3.92 -1.83 13.37
N ASN A 253 4.70 -2.75 12.78
CA ASN A 253 5.95 -2.44 12.07
C ASN A 253 5.83 -2.55 10.54
N GLY A 254 4.60 -2.66 10.01
CA GLY A 254 4.37 -2.86 8.58
C GLY A 254 4.64 -4.29 8.09
N LEU A 255 4.69 -4.43 6.77
CA LEU A 255 4.96 -5.69 6.07
C LEU A 255 6.37 -6.23 6.38
N ILE A 256 6.52 -7.55 6.25
CA ILE A 256 7.82 -8.24 6.24
C ILE A 256 8.13 -8.74 4.82
N SER A 257 9.39 -9.06 4.54
CA SER A 257 9.80 -9.67 3.26
C SER A 257 9.47 -11.16 3.19
N ASN A 258 9.43 -11.72 1.98
CA ASN A 258 9.23 -13.14 1.69
C ASN A 258 7.90 -13.70 2.20
N VAL A 259 6.82 -12.94 2.15
CA VAL A 259 5.50 -13.33 2.68
C VAL A 259 4.41 -13.27 1.61
N ILE A 260 3.48 -14.22 1.68
CA ILE A 260 2.26 -14.23 0.87
C ILE A 260 1.08 -14.00 1.81
N LEU A 261 0.29 -12.94 1.59
CA LEU A 261 -0.98 -12.75 2.27
C LEU A 261 -2.12 -13.11 1.31
N ALA A 262 -2.96 -14.05 1.70
CA ALA A 262 -4.08 -14.55 0.91
C ALA A 262 -5.39 -14.39 1.70
N GLY A 263 -6.26 -13.52 1.20
CA GLY A 263 -7.61 -13.31 1.73
C GLY A 263 -8.67 -14.04 0.92
N GLY A 264 -9.93 -13.79 1.28
CA GLY A 264 -11.09 -14.36 0.58
C GLY A 264 -11.53 -15.72 1.10
N PHE A 265 -11.01 -16.16 2.25
CA PHE A 265 -11.40 -17.40 2.89
C PHE A 265 -12.65 -17.19 3.77
N HIS A 266 -13.50 -18.20 3.92
CA HIS A 266 -14.63 -18.20 4.85
C HIS A 266 -14.85 -19.61 5.42
N ASP A 267 -15.70 -19.73 6.46
CA ASP A 267 -16.17 -21.00 7.03
C ASP A 267 -15.19 -22.19 6.96
N GLY A 268 -14.15 -22.19 7.80
CA GLY A 268 -13.19 -23.31 7.83
C GLY A 268 -12.14 -23.22 6.71
N PHE A 269 -11.91 -22.01 6.21
CA PHE A 269 -10.95 -21.68 5.16
C PHE A 269 -11.29 -22.27 3.78
N ASP A 270 -12.57 -22.25 3.40
CA ASP A 270 -13.06 -22.39 2.03
C ASP A 270 -12.82 -21.08 1.24
N ASP A 271 -12.42 -21.17 -0.03
CA ASP A 271 -12.16 -20.03 -0.92
C ASP A 271 -12.96 -20.08 -2.24
N THR A 272 -13.90 -21.01 -2.37
CA THR A 272 -14.61 -21.30 -3.63
C THR A 272 -15.43 -20.12 -4.16
N ASP A 273 -15.89 -19.22 -3.30
CA ASP A 273 -16.65 -18.02 -3.65
C ASP A 273 -16.03 -16.74 -3.04
N TRP A 274 -14.70 -16.69 -2.97
CA TRP A 274 -13.93 -15.62 -2.31
C TRP A 274 -14.37 -14.19 -2.65
N GLN A 275 -15.00 -13.93 -3.80
CA GLN A 275 -15.50 -12.62 -4.18
C GLN A 275 -16.62 -12.08 -3.25
N SER A 276 -17.33 -12.95 -2.52
CA SER A 276 -18.34 -12.57 -1.52
C SER A 276 -17.78 -12.35 -0.12
N HIS A 277 -16.53 -12.74 0.13
CA HIS A 277 -15.95 -12.87 1.46
C HIS A 277 -14.74 -11.93 1.62
N GLU A 278 -15.00 -10.64 1.89
CA GLU A 278 -13.97 -9.60 1.88
C GLU A 278 -13.05 -9.69 3.12
N THR A 279 -11.76 -9.94 2.90
CA THR A 279 -10.71 -9.78 3.91
C THR A 279 -10.14 -8.36 3.85
N ILE A 280 -10.28 -7.61 4.95
CA ILE A 280 -9.89 -6.21 5.04
C ILE A 280 -8.71 -6.06 6.00
N ILE A 281 -7.63 -5.44 5.52
CA ILE A 281 -6.55 -4.93 6.37
C ILE A 281 -6.75 -3.42 6.52
N GLN A 282 -6.90 -2.95 7.75
CA GLN A 282 -7.01 -1.53 8.07
C GLN A 282 -6.22 -1.20 9.33
N ASP A 283 -6.07 0.09 9.61
CA ASP A 283 -5.51 0.62 10.86
C ASP A 283 -3.99 0.54 10.96
N SER A 284 -3.31 1.55 10.42
CA SER A 284 -2.05 2.03 10.99
C SER A 284 -2.02 3.57 11.02
N PHE A 285 -2.04 4.13 12.23
CA PHE A 285 -1.76 5.55 12.42
C PHE A 285 -0.26 5.82 12.33
N GLN A 286 0.17 6.61 11.34
CA GLN A 286 1.58 6.94 11.10
C GLN A 286 1.84 8.45 11.32
N GLY A 287 1.37 9.00 12.44
CA GLY A 287 1.64 10.38 12.86
C GLY A 287 0.95 11.46 11.99
N LEU A 288 1.47 11.66 10.78
CA LEU A 288 1.07 12.69 9.82
C LEU A 288 -0.06 12.26 8.88
N HIS A 289 -0.31 10.96 8.75
CA HIS A 289 -1.33 10.41 7.86
C HIS A 289 -1.98 9.16 8.48
N TYR A 290 -3.18 8.85 8.00
CA TYR A 290 -3.81 7.55 8.24
C TYR A 290 -3.39 6.62 7.12
N CYS A 291 -2.65 5.56 7.48
CA CYS A 291 -2.22 4.52 6.58
C CYS A 291 -3.11 3.27 6.78
N GLY A 292 -3.42 2.55 5.71
CA GLY A 292 -3.88 1.17 5.84
C GLY A 292 -2.67 0.32 6.14
N LEU A 293 -1.84 0.06 5.14
CA LEU A 293 -0.68 -0.83 5.24
C LEU A 293 0.63 -0.15 4.81
N LEU A 294 1.70 -0.37 5.55
CA LEU A 294 3.04 0.14 5.27
C LEU A 294 3.96 -1.00 4.83
N GLY A 295 4.72 -0.83 3.75
CA GLY A 295 5.90 -1.61 3.44
C GLY A 295 7.11 -0.69 3.30
N ASP A 296 8.18 -0.99 4.02
CA ASP A 296 9.41 -0.21 4.04
C ASP A 296 10.61 -1.15 3.93
N GLY A 297 11.30 -1.11 2.79
CA GLY A 297 12.42 -2.00 2.49
C GLY A 297 12.03 -3.47 2.36
N VAL A 298 10.79 -3.78 1.96
CA VAL A 298 10.33 -5.17 1.83
C VAL A 298 10.50 -5.72 0.42
N SER A 299 10.78 -7.01 0.29
CA SER A 299 10.93 -7.67 -1.01
C SER A 299 10.25 -9.03 -1.03
N ASN A 300 9.89 -9.50 -2.22
CA ASN A 300 9.23 -10.79 -2.43
C ASN A 300 7.95 -10.92 -1.58
N VAL A 301 7.07 -9.91 -1.68
CA VAL A 301 5.78 -9.89 -0.99
C VAL A 301 4.66 -10.05 -2.02
N SER A 302 3.71 -10.94 -1.74
CA SER A 302 2.52 -11.12 -2.58
C SER A 302 1.24 -10.90 -1.78
N LEU A 303 0.36 -10.03 -2.28
CA LEU A 303 -0.94 -9.75 -1.69
C LEU A 303 -2.03 -10.25 -2.64
N ASN A 304 -2.90 -11.14 -2.14
CA ASN A 304 -3.88 -11.84 -2.96
C ASN A 304 -5.27 -11.73 -2.33
N ARG A 305 -6.25 -11.23 -3.10
CA ARG A 305 -7.67 -11.18 -2.69
C ARG A 305 -7.89 -10.40 -1.38
N LEU A 306 -7.16 -9.30 -1.22
CA LEU A 306 -7.20 -8.43 -0.05
C LEU A 306 -7.78 -7.07 -0.37
N THR A 307 -8.55 -6.52 0.57
CA THR A 307 -8.86 -5.10 0.63
C THR A 307 -7.94 -4.40 1.63
N ILE A 308 -7.10 -3.48 1.15
CA ILE A 308 -6.28 -2.60 2.00
C ILE A 308 -6.97 -1.26 2.11
N ARG A 309 -7.32 -0.84 3.33
CA ARG A 309 -8.12 0.38 3.56
C ARG A 309 -7.46 1.33 4.54
N ALA A 310 -7.37 2.62 4.18
CA ALA A 310 -6.95 3.64 5.13
C ALA A 310 -8.03 3.88 6.19
N PHE A 311 -7.62 4.15 7.43
CA PHE A 311 -8.56 4.46 8.52
C PHE A 311 -9.31 5.78 8.26
N GLN A 312 -10.62 5.77 8.54
CA GLN A 312 -11.48 6.96 8.48
C GLN A 312 -11.91 7.37 9.90
N PRO A 313 -11.29 8.42 10.49
CA PRO A 313 -11.69 8.89 11.82
C PRO A 313 -13.09 9.51 11.80
N ASN A 314 -13.74 9.49 12.96
CA ASN A 314 -15.03 10.14 13.21
C ASN A 314 -14.88 11.69 13.20
N SER A 315 -14.84 12.26 11.99
CA SER A 315 -14.92 13.70 11.62
C SER A 315 -13.80 14.66 12.10
N GLY A 316 -13.47 15.63 11.24
CA GLY A 316 -12.74 16.86 11.58
C GLY A 316 -11.22 16.86 11.38
N ASP A 317 -10.60 15.72 11.11
CA ASP A 317 -9.15 15.61 10.98
C ASP A 317 -8.66 15.91 9.54
N PRO A 318 -7.90 17.02 9.31
CA PRO A 318 -7.47 17.47 7.99
C PRO A 318 -6.36 16.62 7.36
N ARG A 319 -5.85 15.60 8.04
CA ARG A 319 -4.73 14.77 7.55
C ARG A 319 -5.10 14.01 6.28
N ASN A 320 -4.07 13.52 5.59
CA ASN A 320 -4.24 12.67 4.42
C ASN A 320 -4.84 11.30 4.79
N ARG A 321 -5.47 10.66 3.81
CA ARG A 321 -5.92 9.26 3.85
C ARG A 321 -5.13 8.52 2.79
N ILE A 322 -4.21 7.66 3.21
CA ILE A 322 -3.37 6.89 2.29
C ILE A 322 -3.62 5.41 2.55
N ALA A 323 -4.11 4.65 1.57
CA ALA A 323 -4.45 3.25 1.84
C ALA A 323 -3.21 2.38 2.00
N MET A 324 -2.20 2.59 1.15
CA MET A 324 -0.96 1.83 1.22
C MET A 324 0.25 2.69 0.86
N ILE A 325 1.32 2.55 1.63
CA ILE A 325 2.60 3.23 1.42
C ILE A 325 3.66 2.16 1.21
N LEU A 326 4.40 2.25 0.11
CA LEU A 326 5.54 1.40 -0.21
C LEU A 326 6.78 2.23 -0.46
N LEU A 327 7.85 1.86 0.23
CA LEU A 327 9.13 2.54 0.23
C LEU A 327 10.22 1.52 -0.04
N GLN A 328 11.04 1.74 -1.06
CA GLN A 328 12.15 0.84 -1.39
C GLN A 328 11.71 -0.64 -1.44
N SER A 329 10.48 -0.88 -1.94
CA SER A 329 9.80 -2.16 -1.77
C SER A 329 9.49 -2.82 -3.11
N ASP A 330 9.37 -4.15 -3.09
CA ASP A 330 8.96 -4.99 -4.21
C ASP A 330 7.75 -5.84 -3.79
N VAL A 331 6.58 -5.53 -4.36
CA VAL A 331 5.29 -6.09 -3.95
C VAL A 331 4.40 -6.40 -5.15
N ASP A 332 3.88 -7.62 -5.17
CA ASP A 332 2.91 -8.10 -6.15
C ASP A 332 1.49 -8.07 -5.58
N PHE A 333 0.54 -7.60 -6.37
CA PHE A 333 -0.88 -7.52 -6.04
C PHE A 333 -1.70 -8.34 -7.04
N ASN A 334 -2.58 -9.21 -6.55
CA ASN A 334 -3.47 -9.99 -7.37
C ASN A 334 -4.89 -9.99 -6.78
N HIS A 335 -5.87 -9.54 -7.55
CA HIS A 335 -7.26 -9.42 -7.08
C HIS A 335 -7.42 -8.56 -5.81
N CYS A 336 -6.58 -7.53 -5.67
CA CYS A 336 -6.61 -6.63 -4.52
C CYS A 336 -7.48 -5.40 -4.77
N LYS A 337 -7.98 -4.84 -3.68
CA LYS A 337 -8.65 -3.54 -3.65
C LYS A 337 -7.93 -2.61 -2.68
N ILE A 338 -7.34 -1.55 -3.20
CA ILE A 338 -6.61 -0.57 -2.39
C ILE A 338 -7.47 0.68 -2.27
N VAL A 339 -7.92 1.01 -1.07
CA VAL A 339 -9.03 1.96 -0.82
C VAL A 339 -8.63 3.07 0.13
N ALA A 340 -8.48 4.27 -0.41
CA ALA A 340 -8.41 5.49 0.39
C ALA A 340 -9.80 6.12 0.50
N PRO A 341 -10.35 6.30 1.72
CA PRO A 341 -11.61 7.00 1.92
C PRO A 341 -11.46 8.51 1.66
N ASP A 342 -12.57 9.25 1.75
CA ASP A 342 -12.56 10.71 1.65
C ASP A 342 -11.62 11.33 2.69
N ALA A 343 -10.79 12.27 2.24
CA ALA A 343 -9.88 13.00 3.09
C ALA A 343 -10.58 14.12 3.87
N GLY A 344 -9.98 14.52 4.99
CA GLY A 344 -10.57 15.54 5.84
C GLY A 344 -10.40 16.95 5.28
N ASN A 345 -11.39 17.81 5.55
CA ASN A 345 -11.37 19.21 5.17
C ASN A 345 -10.29 19.99 5.92
N GLY A 346 -9.70 20.99 5.28
CA GLY A 346 -8.84 21.98 5.90
C GLY A 346 -9.61 22.67 7.03
N SER A 347 -9.13 22.54 8.26
CA SER A 347 -9.79 23.08 9.44
C SER A 347 -8.81 23.41 10.57
N PRO A 348 -9.02 24.52 11.32
CA PRO A 348 -10.06 25.52 11.12
C PRO A 348 -9.79 26.48 9.95
N ALA A 349 -10.70 27.42 9.72
CA ALA A 349 -10.46 28.60 8.91
C ALA A 349 -9.39 29.50 9.54
N GLY A 350 -8.80 30.39 8.71
CA GLY A 350 -7.89 31.42 9.19
C GLY A 350 -8.60 32.35 10.18
N ALA A 351 -7.95 32.64 11.31
CA ALA A 351 -8.48 33.60 12.27
C ALA A 351 -8.46 35.02 11.69
N PRO A 352 -9.49 35.84 11.94
CA PRO A 352 -9.48 37.23 11.51
C PRO A 352 -8.38 38.02 12.24
N GLY A 353 -7.90 39.06 11.57
CA GLY A 353 -7.06 40.09 12.18
C GLY A 353 -7.81 40.87 13.25
N GLN A 354 -7.06 41.56 14.09
CA GLN A 354 -7.57 42.44 15.14
C GLN A 354 -7.63 43.86 14.63
N ASP A 355 -8.69 44.58 14.97
CA ASP A 355 -8.83 45.98 14.61
C ASP A 355 -7.82 46.85 15.37
N GLY A 356 -7.35 47.90 14.72
CA GLY A 356 -6.46 48.88 15.31
C GLY A 356 -7.19 49.82 16.27
N ASN A 357 -6.50 50.26 17.33
CA ASN A 357 -7.08 51.26 18.23
C ASN A 357 -7.15 52.64 17.57
N ASN A 358 -8.22 53.36 17.86
CA ASN A 358 -8.37 54.76 17.43
C ASN A 358 -7.31 55.66 18.05
N GLY A 359 -6.93 56.71 17.33
CA GLY A 359 -6.05 57.75 17.84
C GLY A 359 -6.74 58.61 18.92
N SER A 360 -5.96 59.09 19.88
CA SER A 360 -6.46 59.98 20.94
C SER A 360 -6.84 61.35 20.38
N ARG A 361 -7.87 61.99 20.95
CA ARG A 361 -8.23 63.37 20.64
C ARG A 361 -7.17 64.34 21.17
N GLY A 362 -6.86 65.39 20.40
CA GLY A 362 -6.05 66.53 20.86
C GLY A 362 -6.81 67.41 21.86
N ALA A 363 -6.10 67.97 22.84
CA ALA A 363 -6.71 68.86 23.83
C ALA A 363 -7.00 70.23 23.22
N ASP A 364 -8.03 70.89 23.74
CA ASP A 364 -8.39 72.24 23.31
C ASP A 364 -7.36 73.25 23.86
N GLY A 365 -7.12 74.34 23.12
CA GLY A 365 -6.27 75.44 23.57
C GLY A 365 -6.95 76.29 24.63
N GLN A 366 -6.18 76.93 25.51
CA GLN A 366 -6.75 77.81 26.53
C GLN A 366 -7.18 79.16 25.94
N SER A 367 -8.28 79.71 26.46
CA SER A 367 -8.76 81.04 26.10
C SER A 367 -7.73 82.13 26.37
N GLY A 368 -7.70 83.14 25.51
CA GLY A 368 -6.95 84.37 25.72
C GLY A 368 -7.45 85.14 26.94
N CYS A 369 -6.62 86.01 27.50
CA CYS A 369 -6.97 86.83 28.63
C CYS A 369 -6.14 88.13 28.68
N GLU A 370 -6.69 89.18 29.30
CA GLU A 370 -5.97 90.43 29.50
C GLU A 370 -4.81 90.26 30.49
N ASN A 371 -3.71 90.93 30.20
CA ASN A 371 -2.52 90.95 31.05
C ASN A 371 -1.74 92.26 30.86
N GLY A 372 -2.20 93.33 31.52
CA GLY A 372 -1.66 94.70 31.36
C GLY A 372 -1.42 95.45 32.67
N PHE A 373 -0.54 96.46 32.62
CA PHE A 373 -0.10 97.28 33.77
C PHE A 373 -0.71 98.70 33.79
N ILE A 374 -1.94 98.90 33.31
CA ILE A 374 -2.63 100.19 33.45
C ILE A 374 -3.69 100.09 34.56
N PRO A 375 -3.36 100.43 35.83
CA PRO A 375 -4.37 100.53 36.88
C PRO A 375 -5.35 101.68 36.59
N PRO A 376 -6.66 101.51 36.90
CA PRO A 376 -7.22 100.54 37.85
C PRO A 376 -8.02 99.38 37.21
N SER A 377 -7.92 99.11 35.90
CA SER A 377 -8.96 98.34 35.19
C SER A 377 -8.53 97.14 34.33
N CYS A 378 -7.25 96.78 34.24
CA CYS A 378 -6.84 95.57 33.50
C CYS A 378 -6.72 94.36 34.45
N ASP A 379 -7.25 93.21 34.04
CA ASP A 379 -7.06 91.94 34.75
C ASP A 379 -5.66 91.35 34.51
N HIS A 380 -5.29 90.36 35.34
CA HIS A 380 -4.03 89.63 35.24
C HIS A 380 -4.31 88.12 35.22
N CYS A 381 -3.78 87.45 34.21
CA CYS A 381 -3.95 86.02 34.03
C CYS A 381 -2.61 85.30 33.78
N PRO A 382 -2.52 84.00 34.09
CA PRO A 382 -1.41 83.18 33.62
C PRO A 382 -1.39 83.12 32.08
N LEU A 383 -0.20 82.90 31.51
CA LEU A 383 -0.04 82.66 30.07
C LEU A 383 -0.95 81.50 29.64
N PRO A 384 -1.88 81.70 28.69
CA PRO A 384 -2.69 80.60 28.19
C PRO A 384 -1.82 79.57 27.46
N GLU A 385 -2.06 78.29 27.72
CA GLU A 385 -1.33 77.21 27.09
C GLU A 385 -2.01 76.75 25.78
N GLY A 386 -1.20 76.29 24.84
CA GLY A 386 -1.69 75.51 23.71
C GLY A 386 -2.20 74.14 24.18
N GLY A 387 -3.15 73.57 23.45
CA GLY A 387 -3.67 72.25 23.74
C GLY A 387 -2.66 71.16 23.38
N ASN A 388 -2.44 70.21 24.28
CA ASN A 388 -1.58 69.05 24.02
C ASN A 388 -2.10 68.20 22.84
N GLY A 389 -1.19 67.66 22.04
CA GLY A 389 -1.47 66.69 21.00
C GLY A 389 -2.15 65.43 21.53
N GLY A 390 -2.95 64.81 20.67
CA GLY A 390 -3.61 63.55 20.96
C GLY A 390 -2.62 62.40 21.05
N GLY A 391 -2.19 62.04 22.25
CA GLY A 391 -1.15 61.03 22.46
C GLY A 391 0.21 61.47 21.90
N ALA A 392 1.16 60.53 21.75
CA ALA A 392 2.53 60.86 21.35
C ALA A 392 2.71 61.22 19.86
N THR A 393 1.62 61.24 19.07
CA THR A 393 1.69 61.46 17.62
C THR A 393 1.02 62.75 17.15
N GLY A 394 0.10 63.34 17.92
CA GLY A 394 -0.48 64.65 17.60
C GLY A 394 0.51 65.79 17.90
N GLY A 395 0.46 66.88 17.14
CA GLY A 395 1.24 68.08 17.42
C GLY A 395 0.57 68.95 18.48
N ASP A 396 1.36 69.51 19.40
CA ASP A 396 0.87 70.45 20.41
C ASP A 396 0.44 71.78 19.77
N GLY A 397 -0.56 72.44 20.35
CA GLY A 397 -1.01 73.76 19.93
C GLY A 397 0.01 74.85 20.26
N GLY A 398 0.06 75.89 19.43
CA GLY A 398 0.97 77.01 19.61
C GLY A 398 0.59 77.88 20.81
N VAL A 399 1.59 78.36 21.53
CA VAL A 399 1.41 79.35 22.62
C VAL A 399 0.94 80.69 22.05
N PRO A 400 0.08 81.44 22.76
CA PRO A 400 -0.40 82.74 22.30
C PRO A 400 0.67 83.83 22.37
N GLY A 401 0.50 84.88 21.56
CA GLY A 401 1.29 86.10 21.63
C GLY A 401 0.80 87.02 22.75
N TRP A 402 1.67 87.90 23.26
CA TRP A 402 1.35 88.92 24.26
C TRP A 402 1.59 90.32 23.71
N GLY A 403 0.63 91.24 23.87
CA GLY A 403 0.80 92.60 23.38
C GLY A 403 1.01 92.61 21.86
N PRO A 404 2.04 93.31 21.33
CA PRO A 404 2.32 93.35 19.91
C PRO A 404 3.04 92.09 19.37
N ALA A 405 3.09 91.00 20.13
CA ALA A 405 3.75 89.76 19.71
C ALA A 405 2.79 88.84 18.94
N ALA A 406 3.33 88.18 17.91
CA ALA A 406 2.65 87.09 17.22
C ALA A 406 2.53 85.86 18.12
N GLY A 407 1.54 85.02 17.85
CA GLY A 407 1.44 83.70 18.44
C GLY A 407 2.55 82.76 17.93
N GLY A 408 2.84 81.74 18.72
CA GLY A 408 3.71 80.64 18.32
C GLY A 408 3.01 79.73 17.29
N PRO A 409 3.77 79.12 16.36
CA PRO A 409 3.22 78.05 15.54
C PRO A 409 2.87 76.84 16.41
N GLY A 410 1.89 76.05 15.96
CA GLY A 410 1.66 74.71 16.51
C GLY A 410 2.77 73.76 16.08
N ASP A 411 2.98 72.71 16.85
CA ASP A 411 3.94 71.68 16.52
C ASP A 411 3.40 70.76 15.41
N ASN A 412 4.34 70.19 14.66
CA ASN A 412 4.02 69.21 13.64
C ASN A 412 3.56 67.90 14.31
N GLY A 413 2.56 67.26 13.73
CA GLY A 413 2.23 65.89 14.10
C GLY A 413 3.39 64.95 13.74
N ALA A 414 3.55 63.87 14.51
CA ALA A 414 4.51 62.82 14.21
C ALA A 414 4.27 62.26 12.80
N GLY A 415 5.33 62.26 11.99
CA GLY A 415 5.24 61.95 10.56
C GLY A 415 5.02 63.17 9.67
N GLY A 416 5.09 64.39 10.21
CA GLY A 416 5.38 65.60 9.46
C GLY A 416 4.17 66.38 8.95
N ALA A 417 2.97 66.12 9.48
CA ALA A 417 1.82 66.99 9.23
C ALA A 417 2.09 68.37 9.84
N PRO A 418 2.27 69.44 9.04
CA PRO A 418 2.64 70.74 9.58
C PRO A 418 1.63 71.28 10.59
N GLY A 419 2.14 71.86 11.66
CA GLY A 419 1.35 72.70 12.56
C GLY A 419 0.96 74.03 11.91
N GLY A 420 -0.08 74.65 12.42
CA GLY A 420 -0.56 75.93 11.96
C GLY A 420 0.40 77.05 12.35
N SER A 421 0.64 78.01 11.46
CA SER A 421 1.38 79.22 11.80
C SER A 421 0.65 80.03 12.87
N GLY A 422 1.39 80.64 13.79
CA GLY A 422 0.82 81.57 14.76
C GLY A 422 0.26 82.83 14.10
N GLY A 423 -0.72 83.45 14.74
CA GLY A 423 -1.33 84.68 14.28
C GLY A 423 -0.37 85.86 14.43
N SER A 424 -0.34 86.75 13.43
CA SER A 424 0.22 88.10 13.64
C SER A 424 -0.56 88.83 14.74
N PRO A 425 -0.06 89.93 15.32
CA PRO A 425 -0.78 90.68 16.35
C PRO A 425 -2.23 90.97 15.95
N GLY A 426 -3.16 90.65 16.84
CA GLY A 426 -4.61 90.68 16.65
C GLY A 426 -5.22 89.75 15.59
N ALA A 427 -4.43 88.88 14.98
CA ALA A 427 -4.89 87.90 14.01
C ALA A 427 -4.98 86.50 14.63
N ASN A 428 -5.92 85.70 14.11
CA ASN A 428 -6.10 84.31 14.52
C ASN A 428 -4.90 83.44 14.10
N GLY A 429 -4.61 82.42 14.91
CA GLY A 429 -3.72 81.34 14.51
C GLY A 429 -4.31 80.50 13.38
N ALA A 430 -3.44 79.97 12.52
CA ALA A 430 -3.87 79.06 11.46
C ALA A 430 -4.16 77.67 12.02
N HIS A 431 -5.06 76.93 11.36
CA HIS A 431 -5.30 75.52 11.70
C HIS A 431 -4.09 74.65 11.37
N GLY A 432 -3.91 73.58 12.13
CA GLY A 432 -2.97 72.52 11.78
C GLY A 432 -3.41 71.76 10.53
N THR A 433 -2.54 70.92 9.97
CA THR A 433 -2.87 70.06 8.82
C THR A 433 -3.23 68.62 9.24
N PRO A 434 -4.15 67.95 8.53
CA PRO A 434 -4.51 66.57 8.84
C PRO A 434 -3.34 65.59 8.68
N GLY A 435 -3.29 64.59 9.56
CA GLY A 435 -2.35 63.48 9.41
C GLY A 435 -2.70 62.60 8.20
N SER A 436 -1.68 62.02 7.55
CA SER A 436 -1.91 61.08 6.46
C SER A 436 -2.41 59.74 6.98
N GLN A 437 -3.28 59.09 6.21
CA GLN A 437 -3.70 57.70 6.47
C GLN A 437 -2.50 56.74 6.39
N GLY A 438 -2.52 55.69 7.19
CA GLY A 438 -1.65 54.53 7.03
C GLY A 438 -1.99 53.74 5.77
N GLY A 439 -0.99 53.09 5.18
CA GLY A 439 -1.20 52.14 4.08
C GLY A 439 -1.73 50.80 4.58
N ASP A 440 -2.62 50.20 3.80
CA ASP A 440 -3.20 48.88 4.07
C ASP A 440 -2.16 47.76 3.94
N GLY A 441 -2.38 46.69 4.68
CA GLY A 441 -1.59 45.47 4.62
C GLY A 441 -1.85 44.68 3.35
N ALA A 442 -0.79 44.09 2.79
CA ALA A 442 -0.92 43.18 1.66
C ALA A 442 -1.67 41.89 2.07
N ASN A 443 -2.57 41.42 1.20
CA ASN A 443 -3.23 40.12 1.39
C ASN A 443 -2.20 38.98 1.37
N GLY A 444 -2.47 37.94 2.15
CA GLY A 444 -1.71 36.72 2.18
C GLY A 444 -1.80 35.96 0.86
N THR A 445 -0.70 35.32 0.48
CA THR A 445 -0.65 34.51 -0.74
C THR A 445 -1.57 33.29 -0.63
N PRO A 446 -2.46 33.02 -1.60
CA PRO A 446 -3.24 31.78 -1.59
C PRO A 446 -2.35 30.54 -1.64
N ALA A 447 -2.86 29.43 -1.10
CA ALA A 447 -2.18 28.14 -1.13
C ALA A 447 -1.98 27.62 -2.57
N GLY A 448 -0.78 27.11 -2.84
CA GLY A 448 -0.48 26.33 -4.04
C GLY A 448 -0.88 24.86 -3.91
N ILE A 449 -0.49 24.06 -4.91
CA ILE A 449 -0.93 22.67 -5.08
C ILE A 449 -0.38 21.68 -4.04
N GLY A 450 0.49 22.12 -3.13
CA GLY A 450 1.22 21.27 -2.19
C GLY A 450 2.36 20.47 -2.84
N LEU A 451 3.18 19.79 -2.03
CA LEU A 451 4.36 19.06 -2.50
C LEU A 451 4.27 17.59 -2.06
N PHE A 452 4.55 16.67 -3.01
CA PHE A 452 4.82 15.27 -2.71
C PHE A 452 6.31 15.11 -2.39
N SER A 453 6.63 14.56 -1.23
CA SER A 453 8.01 14.40 -0.78
C SER A 453 8.36 12.92 -0.59
N ALA A 454 9.52 12.52 -1.14
CA ALA A 454 10.13 11.22 -0.90
C ALA A 454 10.63 11.06 0.55
N SER A 455 11.05 12.16 1.20
CA SER A 455 11.75 12.11 2.51
C SER A 455 10.84 12.15 3.74
N ARG A 456 9.53 12.38 3.56
CA ARG A 456 8.57 12.55 4.67
C ARG A 456 7.28 11.76 4.50
N PHE A 457 7.20 10.85 3.52
CA PHE A 457 6.06 9.95 3.36
C PHE A 457 4.71 10.69 3.34
N SER A 458 4.68 11.89 2.75
CA SER A 458 3.52 12.76 2.89
C SER A 458 3.42 13.78 1.77
N PHE A 459 2.18 13.93 1.30
CA PHE A 459 1.70 15.16 0.72
C PHE A 459 1.65 16.23 1.82
N HIS A 460 2.39 17.33 1.63
CA HIS A 460 2.28 18.50 2.47
C HIS A 460 1.33 19.50 1.80
N PRO A 461 0.09 19.63 2.28
CA PRO A 461 -0.78 20.70 1.85
C PRO A 461 -0.09 22.04 2.10
N SER A 462 0.04 22.88 1.07
CA SER A 462 0.48 24.26 1.32
C SER A 462 -0.66 25.01 2.00
N ALA A 463 -0.39 25.80 3.03
CA ALA A 463 -1.41 26.66 3.63
C ALA A 463 -1.42 28.04 2.95
N GLY A 464 -2.52 28.76 3.07
CA GLY A 464 -2.54 30.17 2.72
C GLY A 464 -1.57 30.96 3.61
N GLY A 465 -0.96 31.99 3.05
CA GLY A 465 -0.12 32.92 3.80
C GLY A 465 -0.96 33.83 4.71
N THR A 466 -0.38 34.27 5.81
CA THR A 466 -0.96 35.31 6.68
C THR A 466 -0.91 36.66 5.97
N GLY A 467 -1.96 37.46 6.08
CA GLY A 467 -1.96 38.85 5.60
C GLY A 467 -0.97 39.70 6.39
N ALA A 468 -0.45 40.75 5.78
CA ALA A 468 0.39 41.72 6.49
C ALA A 468 -0.48 42.67 7.34
N ASN A 469 0.10 43.22 8.41
CA ASN A 469 -0.55 44.31 9.13
C ASN A 469 -0.59 45.57 8.25
N GLY A 470 -1.57 46.44 8.51
CA GLY A 470 -1.52 47.81 8.01
C GLY A 470 -0.37 48.60 8.66
N THR A 471 -0.27 49.88 8.31
CA THR A 471 0.66 50.83 8.96
C THR A 471 -0.06 51.90 9.76
N ASP A 472 0.61 52.49 10.75
CA ASP A 472 0.03 53.55 11.58
C ASP A 472 -0.39 54.77 10.73
N GLY A 473 -1.50 55.38 11.12
CA GLY A 473 -1.84 56.72 10.70
C GLY A 473 -0.88 57.75 11.31
N ARG A 474 -0.62 58.85 10.61
CA ARG A 474 0.19 59.95 11.14
C ARG A 474 -0.66 60.89 11.98
N GLY A 475 -0.08 61.55 12.97
CA GLY A 475 -0.84 62.52 13.77
C GLY A 475 -1.08 63.83 13.02
N GLY A 476 -2.13 64.55 13.40
CA GLY A 476 -2.42 65.89 12.88
C GLY A 476 -1.51 66.95 13.49
N GLY A 477 -1.25 68.03 12.76
CA GLY A 477 -0.56 69.19 13.29
C GLY A 477 -1.41 69.95 14.31
N GLY A 478 -0.75 70.56 15.30
CA GLY A 478 -1.39 71.49 16.23
C GLY A 478 -1.74 72.81 15.55
N GLY A 479 -2.76 73.51 16.03
CA GLY A 479 -3.09 74.85 15.54
C GLY A 479 -2.15 75.90 16.09
N GLY A 480 -1.95 77.00 15.37
CA GLY A 480 -1.13 78.12 15.83
C GLY A 480 -1.82 78.89 16.95
N GLY A 481 -1.04 79.49 17.84
CA GLY A 481 -1.56 80.43 18.85
C GLY A 481 -2.03 81.72 18.19
N GLY A 482 -3.05 82.36 18.76
CA GLY A 482 -3.50 83.69 18.35
C GLY A 482 -2.47 84.77 18.69
N GLY A 483 -2.40 85.81 17.87
CA GLY A 483 -1.58 86.99 18.18
C GLY A 483 -2.11 87.76 19.38
N GLY A 484 -1.20 88.38 20.13
CA GLY A 484 -1.57 89.26 21.24
C GLY A 484 -2.26 90.53 20.75
N GLY A 485 -2.92 91.20 21.69
CA GLY A 485 -3.60 92.47 21.47
C GLY A 485 -2.95 93.60 22.27
N SER A 486 -3.00 94.81 21.73
CA SER A 486 -2.38 96.01 22.32
C SER A 486 -3.32 97.21 22.44
N ASP A 487 -4.54 97.10 21.93
CA ASP A 487 -5.57 98.13 22.08
C ASP A 487 -6.13 98.11 23.51
N GLY A 488 -6.06 99.25 24.20
CA GLY A 488 -6.44 99.33 25.62
C GLY A 488 -5.42 98.65 26.55
N CYS A 489 -5.73 97.43 26.99
CA CYS A 489 -4.88 96.61 27.85
C CYS A 489 -4.10 95.59 27.00
N TRP A 490 -2.82 95.36 27.31
CA TRP A 490 -2.10 94.28 26.62
C TRP A 490 -2.72 92.94 26.97
N SER A 491 -2.96 92.13 25.96
CA SER A 491 -3.68 90.87 26.09
C SER A 491 -2.86 89.73 25.51
N TYR A 492 -3.04 88.54 26.10
CA TYR A 492 -2.67 87.32 25.42
C TYR A 492 -3.72 86.98 24.38
N GLY A 493 -3.28 86.55 23.20
CA GLY A 493 -4.12 85.77 22.29
C GLY A 493 -4.56 84.45 22.93
N SER A 494 -5.33 83.66 22.21
CA SER A 494 -5.73 82.33 22.69
C SER A 494 -4.76 81.24 22.22
N GLY A 495 -4.58 80.18 23.02
CA GLY A 495 -3.73 79.04 22.67
C GLY A 495 -4.29 78.25 21.49
N GLY A 496 -3.42 77.71 20.64
CA GLY A 496 -3.83 76.80 19.56
C GLY A 496 -4.35 75.46 20.10
N GLY A 497 -5.24 74.80 19.38
CA GLY A 497 -5.73 73.46 19.72
C GLY A 497 -4.73 72.36 19.32
N GLY A 498 -4.64 71.29 20.11
CA GLY A 498 -3.77 70.15 19.82
C GLY A 498 -4.25 69.33 18.62
N GLY A 499 -3.32 68.82 17.82
CA GLY A 499 -3.62 67.89 16.73
C GLY A 499 -4.03 66.51 17.25
N GLY A 500 -4.95 65.84 16.57
CA GLY A 500 -5.37 64.48 16.92
C GLY A 500 -4.31 63.42 16.63
N GLY A 501 -4.23 62.38 17.46
CA GLY A 501 -3.29 61.27 17.28
C GLY A 501 -3.62 60.39 16.08
N GLY A 502 -2.60 59.78 15.48
CA GLY A 502 -2.77 58.76 14.45
C GLY A 502 -3.46 57.50 14.97
N GLY A 503 -4.31 56.87 14.15
CA GLY A 503 -4.88 55.56 14.46
C GLY A 503 -3.88 54.41 14.27
N GLN A 504 -3.97 53.37 15.10
CA GLN A 504 -3.13 52.17 14.97
C GLN A 504 -3.61 51.29 13.81
N PRO A 505 -2.74 50.48 13.18
CA PRO A 505 -3.12 49.61 12.09
C PRO A 505 -3.97 48.43 12.56
N GLY A 506 -4.82 47.93 11.65
CA GLY A 506 -5.39 46.60 11.78
C GLY A 506 -4.32 45.53 11.53
N THR A 507 -4.42 44.40 12.23
CA THR A 507 -3.51 43.26 12.00
C THR A 507 -4.00 42.39 10.85
N GLY A 508 -3.08 41.67 10.20
CA GLY A 508 -3.42 40.78 9.10
C GLY A 508 -4.15 39.51 9.56
N GLY A 509 -5.07 39.01 8.73
CA GLY A 509 -5.77 37.75 8.97
C GLY A 509 -4.87 36.53 8.71
N LEU A 510 -5.03 35.46 9.49
CA LEU A 510 -4.28 34.22 9.29
C LEU A 510 -4.73 33.49 8.03
N GLY A 511 -3.82 32.76 7.38
CA GLY A 511 -4.14 31.97 6.20
C GLY A 511 -5.04 30.76 6.47
N GLY A 512 -5.82 30.39 5.45
CA GLY A 512 -6.66 29.19 5.43
C GLY A 512 -5.84 27.92 5.24
N LYS A 513 -6.37 26.80 5.73
CA LYS A 513 -5.75 25.49 5.61
C LYS A 513 -6.27 24.75 4.39
N SER A 514 -5.43 23.93 3.78
CA SER A 514 -5.83 23.09 2.65
C SER A 514 -6.46 21.78 3.10
N GLY A 515 -7.27 21.20 2.23
CA GLY A 515 -7.84 19.88 2.44
C GLY A 515 -6.79 18.77 2.33
N GLY A 516 -7.00 17.68 3.07
CA GLY A 516 -6.16 16.48 2.99
C GLY A 516 -6.29 15.78 1.63
N ALA A 517 -5.29 14.97 1.28
CA ALA A 517 -5.32 14.12 0.10
C ALA A 517 -5.89 12.74 0.40
N SER A 518 -6.69 12.18 -0.53
CA SER A 518 -7.07 10.78 -0.58
C SER A 518 -6.22 10.07 -1.63
N ILE A 519 -5.38 9.14 -1.20
CA ILE A 519 -4.38 8.47 -2.05
C ILE A 519 -4.45 6.96 -1.85
N ALA A 520 -4.79 6.18 -2.89
CA ALA A 520 -4.86 4.72 -2.71
C ALA A 520 -3.46 4.12 -2.48
N LEU A 521 -2.52 4.37 -3.40
CA LEU A 521 -1.17 3.81 -3.36
C LEU A 521 -0.11 4.92 -3.45
N TYR A 522 0.85 4.93 -2.53
CA TYR A 522 1.96 5.88 -2.51
C TYR A 522 3.31 5.14 -2.60
N LEU A 523 4.04 5.34 -3.69
CA LEU A 523 5.28 4.63 -4.00
C LEU A 523 6.48 5.58 -4.01
N VAL A 524 7.56 5.17 -3.34
CA VAL A 524 8.87 5.83 -3.39
C VAL A 524 9.94 4.76 -3.61
N ASP A 525 10.77 4.94 -4.64
CA ASP A 525 11.86 4.02 -5.00
C ASP A 525 11.44 2.53 -5.00
N SER A 526 10.20 2.23 -5.39
CA SER A 526 9.58 0.91 -5.28
C SER A 526 9.22 0.32 -6.65
N THR A 527 9.08 -1.00 -6.71
CA THR A 527 8.54 -1.72 -7.87
C THR A 527 7.28 -2.46 -7.42
N VAL A 528 6.22 -2.36 -8.21
CA VAL A 528 4.99 -3.11 -7.96
C VAL A 528 4.48 -3.76 -9.24
N GLN A 529 3.96 -4.97 -9.11
CA GLN A 529 3.17 -5.64 -10.15
C GLN A 529 1.73 -5.74 -9.68
N ILE A 530 0.80 -5.28 -10.50
CA ILE A 530 -0.61 -5.18 -10.11
C ILE A 530 -1.47 -5.88 -11.16
N ALA A 531 -2.07 -7.01 -10.78
CA ALA A 531 -2.94 -7.81 -11.62
C ALA A 531 -4.38 -7.85 -11.09
N ASN A 532 -5.38 -7.70 -11.97
CA ASN A 532 -6.81 -7.88 -11.65
C ASN A 532 -7.30 -7.09 -10.43
N SER A 533 -6.75 -5.89 -10.22
CA SER A 533 -6.91 -5.14 -8.98
C SER A 533 -7.58 -3.79 -9.21
N THR A 534 -8.09 -3.19 -8.14
CA THR A 534 -8.71 -1.86 -8.16
C THR A 534 -8.00 -0.92 -7.19
N LEU A 535 -7.64 0.27 -7.67
CA LEU A 535 -7.19 1.38 -6.83
C LEU A 535 -8.31 2.42 -6.73
N LEU A 536 -8.78 2.68 -5.52
CA LEU A 536 -9.84 3.64 -5.23
C LEU A 536 -9.33 4.79 -4.35
N ALA A 537 -9.44 6.01 -4.86
CA ALA A 537 -9.28 7.24 -4.09
C ALA A 537 -10.63 7.94 -3.90
N GLY A 538 -10.96 8.23 -2.65
CA GLY A 538 -12.09 9.10 -2.29
C GLY A 538 -11.84 10.55 -2.68
N SER A 539 -12.74 11.43 -2.30
CA SER A 539 -12.61 12.87 -2.50
C SER A 539 -11.46 13.42 -1.67
N GLY A 540 -10.76 14.40 -2.22
CA GLY A 540 -9.90 15.26 -1.39
C GLY A 540 -10.72 16.05 -0.38
N GLY A 541 -10.06 16.61 0.63
CA GLY A 541 -10.71 17.52 1.56
C GLY A 541 -11.04 18.87 0.92
N ALA A 542 -12.13 19.51 1.35
CA ALA A 542 -12.38 20.91 1.04
C ALA A 542 -11.37 21.82 1.77
N PRO A 543 -10.96 22.96 1.19
CA PRO A 543 -10.11 23.93 1.88
C PRO A 543 -10.90 24.71 2.95
N SER A 544 -10.18 25.42 3.81
CA SER A 544 -10.74 26.55 4.55
C SER A 544 -10.30 27.91 3.99
N LEU A 545 -11.11 28.92 4.24
CA LEU A 545 -10.83 30.30 3.87
C LEU A 545 -9.78 30.93 4.80
N GLY A 546 -9.03 31.90 4.27
CA GLY A 546 -8.23 32.79 5.10
C GLY A 546 -9.11 33.73 5.93
N GLY A 547 -8.58 34.20 7.05
CA GLY A 547 -9.25 35.19 7.90
C GLY A 547 -9.27 36.56 7.23
N SER A 548 -10.29 37.37 7.48
CA SER A 548 -10.28 38.78 7.08
C SER A 548 -9.15 39.54 7.80
N GLY A 549 -8.65 40.62 7.20
CA GLY A 549 -7.82 41.58 7.94
C GLY A 549 -8.65 42.37 8.95
N GLY A 550 -8.00 42.86 10.01
CA GLY A 550 -8.63 43.80 10.94
C GLY A 550 -8.72 45.20 10.34
N ALA A 551 -9.72 45.98 10.73
CA ALA A 551 -9.85 47.37 10.29
C ALA A 551 -8.78 48.26 10.96
N GLY A 552 -8.31 49.28 10.26
CA GLY A 552 -7.46 50.32 10.82
C GLY A 552 -8.23 51.21 11.81
N GLY A 553 -7.55 51.61 12.88
CA GLY A 553 -8.11 52.52 13.86
C GLY A 553 -8.37 53.90 13.25
N ALA A 554 -9.49 54.54 13.59
CA ALA A 554 -9.77 55.89 13.13
C ALA A 554 -8.76 56.89 13.72
N GLY A 555 -8.39 57.91 12.95
CA GLY A 555 -7.56 59.00 13.46
C GLY A 555 -8.30 59.86 14.48
N GLY A 556 -7.56 60.30 15.50
CA GLY A 556 -8.06 61.10 16.61
C GLY A 556 -8.59 62.45 16.18
N LEU A 557 -9.64 62.92 16.88
CA LEU A 557 -10.23 64.23 16.62
C LEU A 557 -9.26 65.36 17.01
N PRO A 558 -9.34 66.53 16.35
CA PRO A 558 -8.58 67.70 16.78
C PRO A 558 -9.09 68.27 18.11
N GLY A 559 -8.22 69.03 18.76
CA GLY A 559 -8.61 70.00 19.78
C GLY A 559 -9.00 71.33 19.14
N ASP A 560 -10.00 71.97 19.71
CA ASP A 560 -10.43 73.31 19.28
C ASP A 560 -9.40 74.36 19.73
N GLY A 561 -9.23 75.43 18.96
CA GLY A 561 -8.44 76.57 19.39
C GLY A 561 -9.12 77.29 20.56
N GLY A 562 -8.34 77.92 21.43
CA GLY A 562 -8.87 78.69 22.53
C GLY A 562 -9.80 79.80 22.03
N ALA A 563 -10.97 79.89 22.65
CA ALA A 563 -11.97 80.93 22.35
C ALA A 563 -11.65 82.23 23.11
N TRP A 564 -12.32 83.31 22.72
CA TRP A 564 -12.29 84.57 23.47
C TRP A 564 -12.86 84.34 24.88
N ASP A 565 -12.14 84.82 25.89
CA ASP A 565 -12.75 85.12 27.18
C ASP A 565 -13.71 86.31 26.94
N HIS A 566 -15.02 86.11 27.13
CA HIS A 566 -16.04 87.15 26.94
C HIS A 566 -16.02 88.26 28.02
N GLY A 567 -14.97 88.37 28.83
CA GLY A 567 -14.68 89.54 29.66
C GLY A 567 -14.54 90.80 28.79
N ALA A 568 -15.08 91.91 29.27
CA ALA A 568 -15.26 93.17 28.52
C ALA A 568 -13.96 93.92 28.11
N GLY A 569 -12.82 93.24 28.07
CA GLY A 569 -11.50 93.84 27.87
C GLY A 569 -10.67 93.26 26.73
N GLN A 570 -10.94 92.03 26.26
CA GLN A 570 -10.30 91.52 25.05
C GLN A 570 -11.02 92.07 23.79
N ASP A 571 -10.53 93.15 23.19
CA ASP A 571 -11.15 93.77 22.01
C ASP A 571 -10.42 93.49 20.69
N ASP A 572 -9.13 93.15 20.73
CA ASP A 572 -8.28 93.04 19.53
C ASP A 572 -7.41 91.77 19.41
N ALA A 573 -7.37 90.87 20.38
CA ALA A 573 -6.52 89.67 20.34
C ALA A 573 -7.07 88.55 19.43
N GLY A 574 -6.17 87.73 18.86
CA GLY A 574 -6.56 86.62 17.98
C GLY A 574 -6.96 85.34 18.73
N ILE A 575 -7.88 84.54 18.15
CA ILE A 575 -8.12 83.17 18.62
C ILE A 575 -7.06 82.20 18.14
N GLY A 576 -6.90 81.12 18.89
CA GLY A 576 -6.06 80.00 18.47
C GLY A 576 -6.67 79.30 17.26
N GLY A 577 -5.82 78.79 16.38
CA GLY A 577 -6.26 77.85 15.36
C GLY A 577 -6.61 76.50 15.99
N ASN A 578 -7.64 75.83 15.49
CA ASN A 578 -7.89 74.43 15.83
C ASN A 578 -6.71 73.55 15.39
N GLY A 579 -6.47 72.48 16.14
CA GLY A 579 -5.66 71.37 15.66
C GLY A 579 -6.33 70.69 14.47
N SER A 580 -5.63 69.71 13.92
CA SER A 580 -6.16 68.89 12.82
C SER A 580 -6.36 67.43 13.20
N ARG A 581 -7.23 66.73 12.47
CA ARG A 581 -7.49 65.30 12.71
C ARG A 581 -6.25 64.47 12.42
N GLY A 582 -6.00 63.44 13.23
CA GLY A 582 -5.03 62.40 12.89
C GLY A 582 -5.48 61.58 11.68
N GLY A 583 -4.53 60.95 10.99
CA GLY A 583 -4.81 59.96 9.96
C GLY A 583 -5.31 58.65 10.57
N ALA A 584 -6.19 57.95 9.87
CA ALA A 584 -6.56 56.59 10.25
C ALA A 584 -5.39 55.62 10.01
N GLY A 585 -5.32 54.55 10.80
CA GLY A 585 -4.45 53.41 10.51
C GLY A 585 -4.89 52.72 9.22
N GLY A 586 -3.97 52.01 8.58
CA GLY A 586 -4.30 51.14 7.45
C GLY A 586 -5.00 49.86 7.92
N ASP A 587 -5.86 49.32 7.07
CA ASP A 587 -6.48 48.01 7.30
C ASP A 587 -5.43 46.90 7.22
N GLY A 588 -5.62 45.81 7.95
CA GLY A 588 -4.82 44.60 7.79
C GLY A 588 -5.17 43.88 6.48
N GLY A 589 -4.21 43.16 5.91
CA GLY A 589 -4.46 42.29 4.77
C GLY A 589 -5.26 41.04 5.17
N ALA A 590 -6.11 40.55 4.28
CA ALA A 590 -6.77 39.25 4.46
C ALA A 590 -5.75 38.10 4.35
N GLY A 591 -5.98 37.00 5.05
CA GLY A 591 -5.23 35.76 4.89
C GLY A 591 -5.52 35.09 3.54
N GLY A 592 -4.51 34.41 2.99
CA GLY A 592 -4.67 33.61 1.78
C GLY A 592 -5.56 32.40 2.01
N ASN A 593 -6.30 31.96 0.99
CA ASN A 593 -7.17 30.78 1.09
C ASN A 593 -6.38 29.47 0.99
N GLY A 594 -6.94 28.38 1.55
CA GLY A 594 -6.42 27.02 1.38
C GLY A 594 -6.73 26.43 0.00
N ALA A 595 -5.93 25.44 -0.39
CA ALA A 595 -6.07 24.64 -1.61
C ALA A 595 -6.95 23.40 -1.38
N GLY A 596 -7.60 22.95 -2.44
CA GLY A 596 -8.40 21.73 -2.39
C GLY A 596 -7.53 20.47 -2.30
N GLY A 597 -8.05 19.45 -1.63
CA GLY A 597 -7.37 18.17 -1.46
C GLY A 597 -7.34 17.33 -2.75
N HIS A 598 -6.39 16.40 -2.82
CA HIS A 598 -6.22 15.50 -3.96
C HIS A 598 -7.09 14.24 -3.87
N SER A 599 -7.43 13.67 -5.03
CA SER A 599 -8.01 12.34 -5.21
C SER A 599 -7.15 11.56 -6.22
N ILE A 600 -6.19 10.76 -5.74
CA ILE A 600 -5.18 10.13 -6.61
C ILE A 600 -5.12 8.63 -6.35
N CYS A 601 -5.29 7.79 -7.37
CA CYS A 601 -5.19 6.35 -7.17
C CYS A 601 -3.75 5.90 -6.88
N ALA A 602 -2.76 6.38 -7.63
CA ALA A 602 -1.35 6.06 -7.40
C ALA A 602 -0.45 7.29 -7.53
N VAL A 603 0.45 7.48 -6.55
CA VAL A 603 1.59 8.41 -6.65
C VAL A 603 2.86 7.58 -6.84
N SER A 604 3.64 7.86 -7.87
CA SER A 604 4.88 7.16 -8.19
C SER A 604 6.06 8.12 -8.21
N ILE A 605 6.95 8.02 -7.23
CA ILE A 605 8.20 8.79 -7.15
C ILE A 605 9.35 7.82 -7.37
N ASN A 606 10.09 7.97 -8.47
CA ASN A 606 11.19 7.07 -8.86
C ASN A 606 10.80 5.58 -8.81
N SER A 607 9.53 5.27 -9.07
CA SER A 607 8.97 3.93 -8.86
C SER A 607 8.42 3.36 -10.16
N THR A 608 8.35 2.03 -10.23
CA THR A 608 7.84 1.29 -11.40
C THR A 608 6.53 0.63 -11.05
N ILE A 609 5.50 0.84 -11.88
CA ILE A 609 4.21 0.15 -11.79
C ILE A 609 4.06 -0.67 -13.07
N LEU A 610 4.08 -1.99 -12.91
CA LEU A 610 3.69 -2.93 -13.95
C LEU A 610 2.24 -3.34 -13.67
N SER A 611 1.36 -3.25 -14.66
CA SER A 611 -0.06 -3.52 -14.43
C SER A 611 -0.68 -4.38 -15.52
N ASP A 612 -1.51 -5.32 -15.12
CA ASP A 612 -2.40 -6.10 -15.97
C ASP A 612 -3.83 -6.05 -15.39
N ASN A 613 -4.83 -5.71 -16.21
CA ASN A 613 -6.22 -5.56 -15.77
C ASN A 613 -6.40 -4.72 -14.48
N LEU A 614 -5.87 -3.49 -14.46
CA LEU A 614 -5.93 -2.57 -13.33
C LEU A 614 -7.01 -1.49 -13.54
N THR A 615 -7.90 -1.34 -12.55
CA THR A 615 -8.96 -0.31 -12.56
C THR A 615 -8.63 0.85 -11.63
N TYR A 616 -8.78 2.09 -12.11
CA TYR A 616 -8.63 3.31 -11.34
C TYR A 616 -9.98 3.97 -11.09
N LEU A 617 -10.32 4.20 -9.82
CA LEU A 617 -11.52 4.92 -9.39
C LEU A 617 -11.11 6.11 -8.53
N PHE A 618 -11.36 7.33 -9.00
CA PHE A 618 -11.06 8.57 -8.27
C PHE A 618 -12.19 9.57 -8.43
N GLN A 619 -12.29 10.50 -7.48
CA GLN A 619 -13.32 11.53 -7.45
C GLN A 619 -12.89 12.78 -8.22
N PRO A 620 -13.83 13.65 -8.65
CA PRO A 620 -13.53 14.93 -9.26
C PRO A 620 -12.65 15.81 -8.35
N PRO A 621 -11.86 16.73 -8.92
CA PRO A 621 -10.94 17.55 -8.16
C PRO A 621 -11.71 18.53 -7.28
N VAL A 622 -11.25 18.69 -6.03
CA VAL A 622 -11.86 19.63 -5.09
C VAL A 622 -11.31 21.04 -5.34
N PRO A 623 -12.16 22.05 -5.58
CA PRO A 623 -11.69 23.42 -5.78
C PRO A 623 -10.97 23.97 -4.55
N GLY A 624 -9.93 24.77 -4.80
CA GLY A 624 -9.36 25.65 -3.78
C GLY A 624 -10.32 26.80 -3.44
N GLY A 625 -10.04 27.50 -2.33
CA GLY A 625 -10.67 28.81 -2.12
C GLY A 625 -10.21 29.80 -3.22
N PRO A 626 -10.87 30.96 -3.36
CA PRO A 626 -10.54 31.93 -4.41
C PRO A 626 -9.03 32.23 -4.48
N GLY A 627 -8.43 32.09 -5.66
CA GLY A 627 -7.01 32.28 -5.91
C GLY A 627 -6.08 31.13 -5.49
N ALA A 628 -6.58 30.14 -4.74
CA ALA A 628 -5.82 28.96 -4.32
C ALA A 628 -5.91 27.82 -5.35
N ALA A 629 -4.96 26.89 -5.27
CA ALA A 629 -4.91 25.76 -6.18
C ALA A 629 -6.10 24.80 -5.99
N THR A 630 -6.58 24.27 -7.11
CA THR A 630 -7.53 23.15 -7.14
C THR A 630 -6.76 21.85 -6.95
N GLY A 631 -7.36 20.90 -6.23
CA GLY A 631 -6.81 19.56 -6.07
C GLY A 631 -6.61 18.84 -7.40
N LEU A 632 -5.82 17.78 -7.38
CA LEU A 632 -5.60 16.91 -8.54
C LEU A 632 -6.48 15.69 -8.45
N SER A 633 -6.97 15.25 -9.61
CA SER A 633 -7.68 13.98 -9.77
C SER A 633 -7.05 13.16 -10.90
N ARG A 634 -6.43 12.03 -10.54
CA ARG A 634 -5.61 11.23 -11.46
C ARG A 634 -5.63 9.75 -11.09
N GLY A 635 -5.52 8.89 -12.10
CA GLY A 635 -5.21 7.48 -11.92
C GLY A 635 -3.77 7.29 -11.42
N ILE A 636 -2.77 7.74 -12.20
CA ILE A 636 -1.37 7.79 -11.77
C ILE A 636 -0.87 9.23 -11.80
N LEU A 637 -0.15 9.65 -10.76
CA LEU A 637 0.64 10.87 -10.70
C LEU A 637 2.12 10.52 -10.59
N ILE A 638 2.93 11.07 -11.49
CA ILE A 638 4.40 11.03 -11.46
C ILE A 638 4.86 12.46 -11.19
N PRO A 639 5.25 12.80 -9.94
CA PRO A 639 5.57 14.17 -9.54
C PRO A 639 6.80 14.78 -10.20
#